data_AF-X6MH50-F1
#
_entry.id   AF-X6MH50-F1
#
_cell.length_a   1.000
_cell.length_b   1.000
_cell.length_c   1.000
_cell.angle_alpha   90.00
_cell.angle_beta   90.00
_cell.angle_gamma   90.00
#
_symmetry.space_group_name_H-M   'P 1'
#
loop_
_entity.id
_entity.type
_entity.pdbx_description
1 polymer ?
#
loop_
_entity_poly.entity_id
_entity_poly.type
_entity_poly.pdbx_seq_one_letter_code
_entity_poly.pdbx_strand_id
1 'polypeptide(L)'
;MSVDCEAKGSFKEFQKLCIDIASDPGRLHKTAAVKAFHEKYDGIREHYGNKNRKKICDLKVLLNLLLPKATKRVYHMSDKKMWKMFASIFGMEEEALSDEYTKGTYAGDVGAVIKQAYKANEKKLGNSSNSSKDSVLSMKEVDSYLDKLTALTKHDEQMKMLTEVTQQCTPNDLCWFVRQLDKDLRIDAGNRTILDGIHPTAYEAFVTRSSFDYIVEKMKLGGQLTISAGLMTPLKPMLANACKSYEEAFTKCKSGVIFAEIKYDGERVQVHWNGKEWLFYSRSLKPVVDKKIEHVKEAVNKSCPNATSIILDSEIIMVDETTGEPLPFGSLGVHKRLKFDSAQCCLFVFDVLYFNGESLLNKPLKERRELLEKEFTPISNRIHLSQLHKVANKEELEALMNSMINKNLEGLVLKDSLSVYEPNKRHWLKMKRDYLDSGEMAEAADLVVLGAYKGSGKHGGLYSTFLTGVLDSNLQQFKTVCKVHNGLDDEQLKTFTNTLDMVEFNQDECPLWLDVTRTLEPDWIVRNPKKSPVFEVTGFDYSESQVHSATDEKGNRVSIRFPRVTKIRTEKNYKTATTLQELRHLIKSSRENLQKNSSKHSLKRKTMEECSDEDKADCVTASKKRKASSPDNKGSSVVSKSLVNNNSNVINSNSNGNNNHNHNNDNKANVLAITESKTELAVSVKEEPKEDNSSAAQEITKTVDTRPICPYDATCYREKAEHFGIYQHPVRQTKKINEVSQKYEEKKKQVEKDINELTDKEKSDHNKKLVELNNSYNQSVEGIKQKKEKMLLQLKSEMESQIQKIIKDHNP
;
A
#
# COMPACT_ATOMS: atom_id res chain seq x y z
N MET A 1 34.58 -19.12 -26.51
CA MET A 1 34.17 -17.94 -25.71
C MET A 1 35.07 -16.79 -26.09
N SER A 2 34.56 -15.56 -26.20
CA SER A 2 35.38 -14.37 -26.43
C SER A 2 35.96 -13.87 -25.10
N VAL A 3 37.24 -13.50 -25.10
CA VAL A 3 38.01 -13.15 -23.88
C VAL A 3 37.50 -11.87 -23.19
N ASP A 4 36.64 -11.10 -23.87
CA ASP A 4 36.04 -9.86 -23.37
C ASP A 4 34.87 -10.05 -22.39
N CYS A 5 34.09 -11.14 -22.44
CA CYS A 5 32.90 -11.26 -21.60
C CYS A 5 33.23 -11.61 -20.14
N GLU A 6 34.22 -12.50 -19.94
CA GLU A 6 34.77 -12.82 -18.61
C GLU A 6 35.47 -11.62 -17.95
N ALA A 7 35.97 -10.67 -18.76
CA ALA A 7 36.63 -9.47 -18.28
C ALA A 7 35.67 -8.37 -17.76
N LYS A 8 34.36 -8.49 -18.01
CA LYS A 8 33.34 -7.43 -17.75
C LYS A 8 32.23 -7.84 -16.78
N GLY A 9 32.27 -9.08 -16.27
CA GLY A 9 31.29 -9.64 -15.34
C GLY A 9 30.02 -10.05 -16.07
N SER A 10 29.92 -11.34 -16.41
CA SER A 10 28.83 -11.87 -17.24
C SER A 10 27.48 -11.78 -16.52
N PHE A 11 26.43 -11.41 -17.26
CA PHE A 11 25.07 -11.45 -16.77
C PHE A 11 24.63 -12.89 -16.45
N LYS A 12 25.17 -13.91 -17.14
CA LYS A 12 24.98 -15.35 -16.79
C LYS A 12 25.41 -15.67 -15.36
N GLU A 13 26.49 -15.06 -14.88
CA GLU A 13 26.99 -15.28 -13.51
C GLU A 13 26.13 -14.55 -12.48
N PHE A 14 25.61 -13.35 -12.80
CA PHE A 14 24.58 -12.68 -11.98
C PHE A 14 23.30 -13.52 -11.88
N GLN A 15 22.83 -14.08 -12.99
CA GLN A 15 21.65 -14.96 -13.00
C GLN A 15 21.87 -16.20 -12.13
N LYS A 16 23.08 -16.80 -12.18
CA LYS A 16 23.44 -17.90 -11.29
C LYS A 16 23.38 -17.44 -9.83
N LEU A 17 23.99 -16.31 -9.47
CA LEU A 17 23.92 -15.77 -8.10
C LEU A 17 22.47 -15.59 -7.64
N CYS A 18 21.60 -15.06 -8.49
CA CYS A 18 20.18 -14.93 -8.16
C CYS A 18 19.48 -16.28 -7.96
N ILE A 19 19.80 -17.30 -8.76
CA ILE A 19 19.29 -18.68 -8.56
C ILE A 19 19.81 -19.26 -7.24
N ASP A 20 21.11 -19.14 -6.97
CA ASP A 20 21.75 -19.65 -5.75
C ASP A 20 21.10 -19.00 -4.51
N ILE A 21 20.90 -17.67 -4.51
CA ILE A 21 20.20 -16.92 -3.44
C ILE A 21 18.72 -17.32 -3.32
N ALA A 22 18.02 -17.56 -4.45
CA ALA A 22 16.61 -17.97 -4.42
C ALA A 22 16.42 -19.39 -3.87
N SER A 23 17.41 -20.27 -4.04
CA SER A 23 17.31 -21.69 -3.72
C SER A 23 17.45 -22.02 -2.23
N ASP A 24 18.14 -21.19 -1.45
CA ASP A 24 18.41 -21.44 -0.03
C ASP A 24 17.40 -20.69 0.87
N PRO A 25 16.72 -21.35 1.83
CA PRO A 25 15.80 -20.65 2.75
C PRO A 25 16.52 -19.81 3.83
N GLY A 26 17.81 -20.04 4.07
CA GLY A 26 18.60 -19.48 5.15
C GLY A 26 19.26 -18.14 4.81
N ARG A 27 18.86 -17.07 5.52
CA ARG A 27 19.46 -15.72 5.38
C ARG A 27 20.99 -15.73 5.41
N LEU A 28 21.61 -16.56 6.26
CA LEU A 28 23.07 -16.64 6.40
C LEU A 28 23.74 -17.21 5.14
N HIS A 29 23.17 -18.23 4.51
CA HIS A 29 23.69 -18.79 3.27
C HIS A 29 23.47 -17.85 2.08
N LYS A 30 22.28 -17.21 1.98
CA LYS A 30 22.04 -16.13 1.01
C LYS A 30 23.09 -15.01 1.12
N THR A 31 23.43 -14.63 2.35
CA THR A 31 24.48 -13.63 2.66
C THR A 31 25.88 -14.14 2.26
N ALA A 32 26.18 -15.41 2.53
CA ALA A 32 27.46 -16.04 2.17
C ALA A 32 27.63 -16.19 0.64
N ALA A 33 26.57 -16.48 -0.11
CA ALA A 33 26.59 -16.53 -1.58
C ALA A 33 26.91 -15.17 -2.19
N VAL A 34 26.27 -14.09 -1.70
CA VAL A 34 26.61 -12.71 -2.10
C VAL A 34 28.06 -12.38 -1.75
N LYS A 35 28.54 -12.76 -0.57
CA LYS A 35 29.92 -12.55 -0.15
C LYS A 35 30.92 -13.28 -1.06
N ALA A 36 30.72 -14.57 -1.31
CA ALA A 36 31.59 -15.36 -2.16
C ALA A 36 31.64 -14.84 -3.62
N PHE A 37 30.51 -14.34 -4.12
CA PHE A 37 30.46 -13.64 -5.40
C PHE A 37 31.24 -12.32 -5.34
N HIS A 38 31.02 -11.48 -4.33
CA HIS A 38 31.73 -10.21 -4.15
C HIS A 38 33.26 -10.41 -4.10
N GLU A 39 33.73 -11.33 -3.24
CA GLU A 39 35.16 -11.67 -3.09
C GLU A 39 35.79 -12.28 -4.36
N LYS A 40 34.97 -12.82 -5.29
CA LYS A 40 35.44 -13.28 -6.62
C LYS A 40 35.75 -12.13 -7.59
N TYR A 41 35.02 -11.01 -7.56
CA TYR A 41 35.13 -9.95 -8.60
C TYR A 41 35.55 -8.55 -8.14
N ASP A 42 35.53 -8.24 -6.84
CA ASP A 42 35.87 -6.90 -6.31
C ASP A 42 37.32 -6.47 -6.68
N GLY A 43 38.23 -7.44 -6.74
CA GLY A 43 39.59 -7.26 -7.28
C GLY A 43 40.56 -6.51 -6.36
N ILE A 44 40.14 -6.11 -5.14
CA ILE A 44 40.96 -5.39 -4.18
C ILE A 44 41.42 -6.33 -3.06
N ARG A 45 42.65 -6.88 -3.16
CA ARG A 45 43.47 -7.32 -2.00
C ARG A 45 44.89 -7.74 -2.39
N GLU A 46 45.83 -6.81 -2.27
CA GLU A 46 47.28 -7.04 -2.43
C GLU A 46 47.92 -7.72 -1.20
N HIS A 47 47.38 -8.86 -0.75
CA HIS A 47 47.87 -9.54 0.46
C HIS A 47 48.27 -11.01 0.31
N TYR A 48 48.14 -11.60 -0.88
CA TYR A 48 48.66 -12.94 -1.17
C TYR A 48 49.27 -13.07 -2.58
N GLY A 49 50.21 -12.17 -2.91
CA GLY A 49 51.26 -12.32 -3.95
C GLY A 49 50.85 -12.50 -5.43
N ASN A 50 49.58 -12.72 -5.74
CA ASN A 50 49.14 -13.24 -7.04
C ASN A 50 48.70 -12.12 -7.99
N LYS A 51 49.60 -11.71 -8.90
CA LYS A 51 49.50 -10.50 -9.73
C LYS A 51 48.39 -10.48 -10.81
N ASN A 52 47.59 -11.54 -10.95
CA ASN A 52 46.66 -11.74 -12.08
C ASN A 52 45.17 -11.78 -11.68
N ARG A 53 44.68 -10.81 -10.88
CA ARG A 53 43.23 -10.60 -10.68
C ARG A 53 42.77 -9.32 -11.39
N LYS A 54 42.04 -9.46 -12.50
CA LYS A 54 41.33 -8.33 -13.14
C LYS A 54 40.16 -7.89 -12.26
N LYS A 55 39.88 -6.58 -12.27
CA LYS A 55 38.69 -6.00 -11.63
C LYS A 55 37.47 -6.16 -12.56
N ILE A 56 36.66 -7.18 -12.30
CA ILE A 56 35.69 -7.72 -13.27
C ILE A 56 34.26 -7.20 -13.05
N CYS A 57 33.92 -6.70 -11.86
CA CYS A 57 32.60 -6.12 -11.57
C CYS A 57 32.74 -4.75 -10.89
N ASP A 58 31.86 -3.80 -11.20
CA ASP A 58 31.67 -2.62 -10.35
C ASP A 58 30.63 -2.94 -9.28
N LEU A 59 31.02 -2.84 -8.01
CA LEU A 59 30.12 -3.02 -6.87
C LEU A 59 28.86 -2.14 -6.96
N LYS A 60 28.94 -0.96 -7.58
CA LYS A 60 27.75 -0.11 -7.83
C LYS A 60 26.73 -0.81 -8.74
N VAL A 61 27.19 -1.44 -9.82
CA VAL A 61 26.34 -2.19 -10.76
C VAL A 61 25.79 -3.43 -10.08
N LEU A 62 26.61 -4.18 -9.32
CA LEU A 62 26.14 -5.36 -8.58
C LEU A 62 25.03 -4.99 -7.56
N LEU A 63 25.17 -3.88 -6.84
CA LEU A 63 24.17 -3.39 -5.90
C LEU A 63 22.91 -2.84 -6.60
N ASN A 64 23.06 -2.09 -7.69
CA ASN A 64 21.94 -1.67 -8.54
C ASN A 64 21.13 -2.88 -9.02
N LEU A 65 21.83 -3.93 -9.48
CA LEU A 65 21.21 -5.11 -10.04
C LEU A 65 20.58 -6.02 -8.98
N LEU A 66 21.24 -6.29 -7.84
CA LEU A 66 20.68 -7.15 -6.77
C LEU A 66 19.55 -6.47 -5.96
N LEU A 67 19.51 -5.13 -5.91
CA LEU A 67 18.54 -4.37 -5.13
C LEU A 67 17.76 -3.36 -5.99
N PRO A 68 17.03 -3.80 -7.04
CA PRO A 68 16.34 -2.89 -7.96
C PRO A 68 15.27 -2.03 -7.26
N LYS A 69 14.62 -2.55 -6.20
CA LYS A 69 13.67 -1.81 -5.35
C LYS A 69 14.31 -0.67 -4.53
N ALA A 70 15.64 -0.69 -4.35
CA ALA A 70 16.39 0.38 -3.69
C ALA A 70 16.92 1.45 -4.68
N THR A 71 16.95 1.16 -5.98
CA THR A 71 17.33 2.14 -7.01
C THR A 71 16.24 3.21 -7.20
N LYS A 72 16.66 4.44 -7.53
CA LYS A 72 15.75 5.55 -7.87
C LYS A 72 15.10 5.42 -9.26
N ARG A 73 15.45 4.40 -10.05
CA ARG A 73 14.94 4.17 -11.41
C ARG A 73 13.41 4.06 -11.44
N VAL A 74 12.75 4.68 -12.41
CA VAL A 74 11.31 4.54 -12.68
C VAL A 74 11.12 4.36 -14.18
N TYR A 75 10.41 3.30 -14.59
CA TYR A 75 10.31 2.91 -16.02
C TYR A 75 8.94 3.19 -16.65
N HIS A 76 7.96 3.69 -15.88
CA HIS A 76 6.59 3.97 -16.36
C HIS A 76 5.93 2.80 -17.12
N MET A 77 6.22 1.58 -16.65
CA MET A 77 5.65 0.31 -17.09
C MET A 77 5.10 -0.46 -15.89
N SER A 78 3.95 -1.11 -16.09
CA SER A 78 3.36 -2.11 -15.20
C SER A 78 3.34 -3.46 -15.92
N ASP A 79 3.13 -4.56 -15.19
CA ASP A 79 3.06 -5.92 -15.74
C ASP A 79 2.14 -5.99 -16.95
N LYS A 80 0.92 -5.44 -16.84
CA LYS A 80 -0.04 -5.37 -17.94
C LYS A 80 0.48 -4.60 -19.16
N LYS A 81 1.28 -3.55 -18.97
CA LYS A 81 1.92 -2.84 -20.10
C LYS A 81 3.06 -3.68 -20.68
N MET A 82 3.88 -4.31 -19.84
CA MET A 82 5.00 -5.14 -20.28
C MET A 82 4.53 -6.34 -21.09
N TRP A 83 3.59 -7.15 -20.59
CA TRP A 83 3.15 -8.33 -21.35
C TRP A 83 2.42 -7.99 -22.65
N LYS A 84 1.67 -6.87 -22.71
CA LYS A 84 1.12 -6.34 -23.98
C LYS A 84 2.23 -6.02 -24.98
N MET A 85 3.25 -5.26 -24.56
CA MET A 85 4.37 -4.90 -25.43
C MET A 85 5.15 -6.13 -25.91
N PHE A 86 5.39 -7.10 -25.03
CA PHE A 86 6.04 -8.36 -25.43
C PHE A 86 5.16 -9.27 -26.29
N ALA A 87 3.83 -9.27 -26.14
CA ALA A 87 2.92 -9.94 -27.07
C ALA A 87 3.04 -9.34 -28.49
N SER A 88 3.11 -8.01 -28.60
CA SER A 88 3.39 -7.33 -29.88
C SER A 88 4.76 -7.70 -30.46
N ILE A 89 5.82 -7.73 -29.63
CA ILE A 89 7.18 -8.10 -30.07
C ILE A 89 7.25 -9.56 -30.55
N PHE A 90 6.48 -10.48 -29.96
CA PHE A 90 6.47 -11.90 -30.31
C PHE A 90 5.46 -12.29 -31.40
N GLY A 91 4.59 -11.37 -31.84
CA GLY A 91 3.49 -11.68 -32.76
C GLY A 91 2.48 -12.67 -32.13
N MET A 92 1.98 -12.32 -30.94
CA MET A 92 1.01 -13.09 -30.16
C MET A 92 -0.17 -12.23 -29.74
N GLU A 93 -1.34 -12.86 -29.56
CA GLU A 93 -2.50 -12.23 -28.92
C GLU A 93 -2.18 -11.83 -27.46
N GLU A 94 -2.69 -10.67 -27.02
CA GLU A 94 -2.43 -10.15 -25.68
C GLU A 94 -3.05 -11.03 -24.59
N GLU A 95 -4.21 -11.61 -24.89
CA GLU A 95 -5.00 -12.51 -24.06
C GLU A 95 -4.18 -13.73 -23.64
N ALA A 96 -3.35 -14.29 -24.53
CA ALA A 96 -2.55 -15.47 -24.26
C ALA A 96 -1.49 -15.23 -23.16
N LEU A 97 -0.83 -14.06 -23.18
CA LEU A 97 0.10 -13.68 -22.10
C LEU A 97 -0.64 -13.20 -20.84
N SER A 98 -1.81 -12.57 -21.00
CA SER A 98 -2.66 -12.14 -19.89
C SER A 98 -3.17 -13.33 -19.09
N ASP A 99 -3.57 -14.43 -19.73
CA ASP A 99 -4.05 -15.64 -19.06
C ASP A 99 -2.90 -16.44 -18.42
N GLU A 100 -1.75 -16.60 -19.08
CA GLU A 100 -0.59 -17.25 -18.44
C GLU A 100 -0.11 -16.45 -17.20
N TYR A 101 -0.16 -15.12 -17.23
CA TYR A 101 0.12 -14.29 -16.05
C TYR A 101 -0.97 -14.37 -14.95
N THR A 102 -2.23 -14.63 -15.29
CA THR A 102 -3.37 -14.54 -14.35
C THR A 102 -3.82 -15.89 -13.77
N LYS A 103 -3.59 -16.97 -14.53
CA LYS A 103 -4.10 -18.33 -14.34
C LYS A 103 -3.04 -19.42 -14.58
N GLY A 104 -1.93 -19.09 -15.24
CA GLY A 104 -0.93 -20.06 -15.70
C GLY A 104 0.08 -20.54 -14.66
N THR A 105 1.09 -21.26 -15.14
CA THR A 105 2.18 -21.84 -14.32
C THR A 105 3.04 -20.77 -13.68
N TYR A 106 3.20 -19.62 -14.36
CA TYR A 106 4.00 -18.49 -13.89
C TYR A 106 3.16 -17.28 -13.47
N ALA A 107 1.97 -17.54 -12.92
CA ALA A 107 1.04 -16.49 -12.52
C ALA A 107 1.69 -15.48 -11.55
N GLY A 108 1.62 -14.19 -11.90
CA GLY A 108 2.25 -13.11 -11.12
C GLY A 108 3.77 -12.93 -11.31
N ASP A 109 4.43 -13.65 -12.24
CA ASP A 109 5.84 -13.43 -12.64
C ASP A 109 5.94 -13.15 -14.15
N VAL A 110 5.72 -11.89 -14.51
CA VAL A 110 5.74 -11.40 -15.89
C VAL A 110 7.04 -11.73 -16.64
N GLY A 111 8.19 -11.82 -15.94
CA GLY A 111 9.46 -12.21 -16.56
C GLY A 111 9.50 -13.68 -16.96
N ALA A 112 8.96 -14.58 -16.13
CA ALA A 112 8.85 -16.00 -16.44
C ALA A 112 7.83 -16.28 -17.56
N VAL A 113 6.69 -15.58 -17.57
CA VAL A 113 5.69 -15.61 -18.66
C VAL A 113 6.34 -15.22 -20.00
N ILE A 114 7.05 -14.09 -20.04
CA ILE A 114 7.73 -13.59 -21.25
C ILE A 114 8.82 -14.56 -21.74
N LYS A 115 9.53 -15.23 -20.82
CA LYS A 115 10.50 -16.29 -21.16
C LYS A 115 9.85 -17.53 -21.80
N GLN A 116 8.65 -17.92 -21.38
CA GLN A 116 7.90 -19.00 -22.01
C GLN A 116 7.40 -18.59 -23.40
N ALA A 117 6.83 -17.38 -23.52
CA ALA A 117 6.36 -16.81 -24.78
C ALA A 117 7.48 -16.65 -25.83
N TYR A 118 8.67 -16.18 -25.42
CA TYR A 118 9.86 -16.14 -26.28
C TYR A 118 10.21 -17.53 -26.79
N LYS A 119 10.35 -18.53 -25.90
CA LYS A 119 10.70 -19.91 -26.30
C LYS A 119 9.70 -20.52 -27.28
N ALA A 120 8.42 -20.21 -27.16
CA ALA A 120 7.39 -20.68 -28.08
C ALA A 120 7.51 -20.05 -29.49
N ASN A 121 8.07 -18.85 -29.61
CA ASN A 121 8.13 -18.07 -30.86
C ASN A 121 9.55 -17.77 -31.37
N GLU A 122 10.59 -18.35 -30.75
CA GLU A 122 12.01 -18.17 -31.10
C GLU A 122 12.30 -18.39 -32.59
N LYS A 123 11.58 -19.32 -33.24
CA LYS A 123 11.65 -19.58 -34.69
C LYS A 123 11.03 -18.49 -35.57
N LYS A 124 10.02 -17.75 -35.08
CA LYS A 124 9.38 -16.64 -35.81
C LYS A 124 10.18 -15.34 -35.72
N LEU A 125 10.93 -15.16 -34.62
CA LEU A 125 11.70 -13.95 -34.29
C LEU A 125 12.94 -13.70 -35.17
N GLY A 126 13.14 -14.46 -36.25
CA GLY A 126 14.24 -14.26 -37.21
C GLY A 126 15.64 -14.66 -36.71
N ASN A 127 15.81 -14.98 -35.43
CA ASN A 127 17.08 -15.31 -34.76
C ASN A 127 17.66 -16.70 -35.13
N SER A 128 17.61 -17.07 -36.42
CA SER A 128 17.96 -18.40 -36.93
C SER A 128 19.46 -18.62 -37.19
N SER A 129 20.34 -17.66 -36.90
CA SER A 129 21.76 -17.70 -37.32
C SER A 129 22.78 -17.31 -36.26
N ASN A 130 22.39 -16.82 -35.08
CA ASN A 130 23.36 -16.43 -34.04
C ASN A 130 22.87 -16.53 -32.59
N SER A 131 21.89 -17.41 -32.32
CA SER A 131 21.44 -17.74 -30.96
C SER A 131 22.49 -18.57 -30.21
N SER A 132 23.50 -17.88 -29.68
CA SER A 132 24.41 -18.43 -28.67
C SER A 132 23.58 -19.05 -27.54
N LYS A 133 23.84 -20.32 -27.23
CA LYS A 133 23.19 -21.03 -26.10
C LYS A 133 23.49 -20.37 -24.75
N ASP A 134 24.53 -19.55 -24.70
CA ASP A 134 24.99 -18.79 -23.54
C ASP A 134 24.86 -17.28 -23.76
N SER A 135 24.44 -16.58 -22.70
CA SER A 135 24.38 -15.12 -22.63
C SER A 135 25.73 -14.48 -22.96
N VAL A 136 25.70 -13.50 -23.85
CA VAL A 136 26.86 -12.67 -24.23
C VAL A 136 26.90 -11.34 -23.46
N LEU A 137 25.82 -10.99 -22.74
CA LEU A 137 25.68 -9.70 -22.06
C LEU A 137 26.51 -9.64 -20.77
N SER A 138 27.11 -8.47 -20.51
CA SER A 138 27.66 -8.13 -19.19
C SER A 138 26.61 -7.48 -18.29
N MET A 139 26.85 -7.52 -16.98
CA MET A 139 26.07 -6.77 -16.00
C MET A 139 26.02 -5.26 -16.31
N LYS A 140 27.11 -4.69 -16.86
CA LYS A 140 27.19 -3.25 -17.16
C LYS A 140 26.33 -2.84 -18.37
N GLU A 141 26.21 -3.69 -19.38
CA GLU A 141 25.32 -3.44 -20.52
C GLU A 141 23.86 -3.49 -20.09
N VAL A 142 23.49 -4.47 -19.27
CA VAL A 142 22.15 -4.55 -18.65
C VAL A 142 21.84 -3.32 -17.81
N ASP A 143 22.76 -2.89 -16.93
CA ASP A 143 22.55 -1.69 -16.10
C ASP A 143 22.37 -0.42 -16.96
N SER A 144 23.11 -0.31 -18.08
CA SER A 144 22.97 0.78 -19.05
C SER A 144 21.64 0.75 -19.80
N TYR A 145 21.12 -0.41 -20.20
CA TYR A 145 19.78 -0.53 -20.79
C TYR A 145 18.69 -0.12 -19.78
N LEU A 146 18.85 -0.47 -18.50
CA LEU A 146 17.93 -0.05 -17.44
C LEU A 146 17.98 1.47 -17.20
N ASP A 147 19.16 2.10 -17.20
CA ASP A 147 19.25 3.57 -17.10
C ASP A 147 18.63 4.28 -18.29
N LYS A 148 18.92 3.83 -19.53
CA LYS A 148 18.29 4.36 -20.76
C LYS A 148 16.76 4.33 -20.65
N LEU A 149 16.20 3.21 -20.19
CA LEU A 149 14.74 3.06 -20.00
C LEU A 149 14.11 4.07 -19.03
N THR A 150 14.85 4.64 -18.08
CA THR A 150 14.28 5.65 -17.17
C THR A 150 14.04 7.02 -17.82
N ALA A 151 14.72 7.30 -18.94
CA ALA A 151 14.50 8.52 -19.71
C ALA A 151 13.32 8.40 -20.69
N LEU A 152 12.93 7.17 -21.06
CA LEU A 152 11.87 6.91 -22.03
C LEU A 152 10.51 6.87 -21.34
N THR A 153 9.59 7.73 -21.78
CA THR A 153 8.20 7.78 -21.28
C THR A 153 7.15 7.45 -22.33
N LYS A 154 7.47 7.66 -23.63
CA LYS A 154 6.56 7.34 -24.74
C LYS A 154 6.53 5.84 -25.00
N HIS A 155 5.37 5.34 -25.43
CA HIS A 155 5.15 3.92 -25.70
C HIS A 155 6.11 3.37 -26.76
N ASP A 156 6.26 4.06 -27.89
CA ASP A 156 6.95 3.51 -29.07
C ASP A 156 8.47 3.55 -28.93
N GLU A 157 8.98 4.54 -28.19
CA GLU A 157 10.39 4.61 -27.77
C GLU A 157 10.74 3.44 -26.84
N GLN A 158 9.88 3.16 -25.85
CA GLN A 158 10.03 2.00 -24.97
C GLN A 158 9.90 0.68 -25.73
N MET A 159 8.95 0.57 -26.68
CA MET A 159 8.75 -0.60 -27.52
C MET A 159 10.02 -0.91 -28.33
N LYS A 160 10.55 0.08 -29.05
CA LYS A 160 11.79 -0.05 -29.83
C LYS A 160 12.95 -0.56 -28.96
N MET A 161 13.15 0.05 -27.79
CA MET A 161 14.20 -0.35 -26.85
C MET A 161 14.02 -1.81 -26.40
N LEU A 162 12.80 -2.23 -26.07
CA LEU A 162 12.50 -3.61 -25.67
C LEU A 162 12.71 -4.60 -26.82
N THR A 163 12.40 -4.24 -28.07
CA THR A 163 12.74 -5.05 -29.26
C THR A 163 14.26 -5.20 -29.43
N GLU A 164 15.02 -4.10 -29.33
CA GLU A 164 16.49 -4.11 -29.41
C GLU A 164 17.12 -5.01 -28.33
N VAL A 165 16.63 -4.95 -27.09
CA VAL A 165 17.07 -5.83 -25.99
C VAL A 165 16.64 -7.28 -26.24
N THR A 166 15.42 -7.52 -26.73
CA THR A 166 14.91 -8.86 -27.04
C THR A 166 15.81 -9.59 -28.03
N GLN A 167 16.29 -8.89 -29.06
CA GLN A 167 17.16 -9.46 -30.10
C GLN A 167 18.56 -9.87 -29.57
N GLN A 168 19.02 -9.26 -28.46
CA GLN A 168 20.34 -9.52 -27.85
C GLN A 168 20.29 -10.51 -26.67
N CYS A 169 19.10 -10.85 -26.19
CA CYS A 169 18.88 -11.68 -25.01
C CYS A 169 18.64 -13.16 -25.37
N THR A 170 19.20 -14.09 -24.60
CA THR A 170 18.62 -15.44 -24.50
C THR A 170 17.28 -15.39 -23.74
N PRO A 171 16.42 -16.43 -23.80
CA PRO A 171 15.18 -16.47 -23.01
C PRO A 171 15.39 -16.34 -21.50
N ASN A 172 16.59 -16.69 -20.99
CA ASN A 172 16.95 -16.47 -19.59
C ASN A 172 17.32 -15.00 -19.34
N ASP A 173 18.11 -14.38 -20.21
CA ASP A 173 18.48 -12.97 -20.07
C ASP A 173 17.24 -12.08 -20.05
N LEU A 174 16.28 -12.33 -20.95
CA LEU A 174 15.06 -11.54 -21.02
C LEU A 174 14.18 -11.70 -19.76
N CYS A 175 14.09 -12.91 -19.20
CA CYS A 175 13.41 -13.17 -17.93
C CYS A 175 13.97 -12.27 -16.81
N TRP A 176 15.29 -12.29 -16.64
CA TRP A 176 15.96 -11.55 -15.59
C TRP A 176 15.97 -10.04 -15.87
N PHE A 177 16.06 -9.62 -17.14
CA PHE A 177 15.90 -8.22 -17.53
C PHE A 177 14.51 -7.69 -17.17
N VAL A 178 13.44 -8.42 -17.50
CA VAL A 178 12.05 -8.03 -17.17
C VAL A 178 11.83 -7.99 -15.66
N ARG A 179 12.39 -8.93 -14.90
CA ARG A 179 12.36 -8.88 -13.42
C ARG A 179 13.06 -7.63 -12.84
N GLN A 180 13.98 -7.00 -13.57
CA GLN A 180 14.55 -5.69 -13.18
C GLN A 180 13.62 -4.50 -13.48
N LEU A 181 12.65 -4.67 -14.38
CA LEU A 181 11.62 -3.67 -14.71
C LEU A 181 10.46 -3.69 -13.70
N ASP A 182 9.95 -4.90 -13.40
CA ASP A 182 9.08 -5.21 -12.24
C ASP A 182 9.77 -4.82 -10.91
N LYS A 183 11.11 -4.89 -10.90
CA LYS A 183 11.98 -4.78 -9.73
C LYS A 183 11.82 -5.94 -8.74
N ASP A 184 11.21 -7.06 -9.13
CA ASP A 184 11.18 -8.27 -8.30
C ASP A 184 11.93 -9.44 -8.94
N LEU A 185 13.16 -9.61 -8.48
CA LEU A 185 14.04 -10.72 -8.84
C LEU A 185 13.53 -12.10 -8.39
N ARG A 186 12.53 -12.19 -7.51
CA ARG A 186 12.03 -13.44 -6.91
C ARG A 186 13.08 -14.25 -6.14
N ILE A 187 14.08 -13.57 -5.56
CA ILE A 187 15.19 -14.15 -4.77
C ILE A 187 14.97 -14.17 -3.26
N ASP A 188 13.90 -13.52 -2.77
CA ASP A 188 13.58 -13.40 -1.34
C ASP A 188 14.80 -12.91 -0.50
N ALA A 189 15.48 -11.88 -0.99
CA ALA A 189 16.63 -11.26 -0.33
C ALA A 189 16.45 -9.73 -0.33
N GLY A 190 16.24 -9.17 0.86
CA GLY A 190 16.18 -7.72 1.05
C GLY A 190 17.55 -7.08 1.26
N ASN A 191 17.57 -5.74 1.35
CA ASN A 191 18.79 -4.93 1.50
C ASN A 191 19.76 -5.47 2.55
N ARG A 192 19.30 -5.97 3.71
CA ARG A 192 20.20 -6.55 4.72
C ARG A 192 20.96 -7.77 4.18
N THR A 193 20.25 -8.76 3.66
CA THR A 193 20.86 -10.02 3.19
C THR A 193 21.93 -9.78 2.12
N ILE A 194 21.71 -8.80 1.24
CA ILE A 194 22.69 -8.43 0.21
C ILE A 194 23.84 -7.61 0.82
N LEU A 195 23.55 -6.56 1.59
CA LEU A 195 24.58 -5.64 2.09
C LEU A 195 25.48 -6.26 3.17
N ASP A 196 24.93 -7.09 4.07
CA ASP A 196 25.73 -7.87 5.04
C ASP A 196 26.78 -8.75 4.33
N GLY A 197 26.52 -9.16 3.08
CA GLY A 197 27.43 -9.95 2.25
C GLY A 197 28.56 -9.11 1.60
N ILE A 198 28.36 -7.79 1.48
CA ILE A 198 29.39 -6.86 1.00
C ILE A 198 30.28 -6.40 2.17
N HIS A 199 29.67 -5.97 3.27
CA HIS A 199 30.37 -5.60 4.50
C HIS A 199 29.44 -5.73 5.72
N PRO A 200 29.91 -6.22 6.90
CA PRO A 200 29.07 -6.42 8.10
C PRO A 200 28.34 -5.18 8.65
N THR A 201 28.67 -3.97 8.18
CA THR A 201 28.02 -2.70 8.56
C THR A 201 27.42 -1.94 7.37
N ALA A 202 27.39 -2.53 6.16
CA ALA A 202 26.86 -1.84 4.98
C ALA A 202 25.35 -1.64 5.03
N TYR A 203 24.59 -2.51 5.71
CA TYR A 203 23.16 -2.27 5.93
C TYR A 203 22.92 -1.10 6.89
N GLU A 204 23.69 -1.00 7.96
CA GLU A 204 23.63 0.07 8.96
C GLU A 204 23.95 1.42 8.30
N ALA A 205 25.03 1.48 7.52
CA ALA A 205 25.38 2.64 6.70
C ALA A 205 24.28 2.98 5.67
N PHE A 206 23.64 1.98 5.05
CA PHE A 206 22.54 2.21 4.10
C PHE A 206 21.27 2.76 4.76
N VAL A 207 20.97 2.40 6.01
CA VAL A 207 19.79 2.95 6.69
C VAL A 207 20.03 4.34 7.27
N THR A 208 21.25 4.71 7.65
CA THR A 208 21.60 6.11 7.99
C THR A 208 21.81 6.99 6.77
N ARG A 209 22.13 6.42 5.60
CA ARG A 209 22.38 7.10 4.33
C ARG A 209 21.87 6.23 3.18
N SER A 210 20.69 6.52 2.62
CA SER A 210 20.06 5.68 1.57
C SER A 210 20.74 5.83 0.19
N SER A 211 22.02 5.48 0.13
CA SER A 211 22.94 5.67 -1.00
C SER A 211 23.91 4.50 -1.08
N PHE A 212 23.92 3.81 -2.23
CA PHE A 212 24.99 2.84 -2.52
C PHE A 212 26.32 3.52 -2.82
N ASP A 213 26.32 4.78 -3.24
CA ASP A 213 27.52 5.50 -3.67
C ASP A 213 28.47 5.74 -2.50
N TYR A 214 27.95 6.11 -1.33
CA TYR A 214 28.73 6.21 -0.09
C TYR A 214 29.38 4.87 0.31
N ILE A 215 28.65 3.76 0.13
CA ILE A 215 29.15 2.42 0.45
C ILE A 215 30.27 2.03 -0.54
N VAL A 216 30.01 2.20 -1.83
CA VAL A 216 30.96 1.92 -2.92
C VAL A 216 32.22 2.77 -2.81
N GLU A 217 32.11 4.05 -2.45
CA GLU A 217 33.23 4.95 -2.21
C GLU A 217 34.09 4.45 -1.04
N LYS A 218 33.50 4.17 0.13
CA LYS A 218 34.27 3.72 1.30
C LYS A 218 34.91 2.35 1.10
N MET A 219 34.22 1.41 0.44
CA MET A 219 34.83 0.12 0.04
C MET A 219 36.00 0.33 -0.93
N LYS A 220 35.86 1.19 -1.96
CA LYS A 220 36.94 1.50 -2.92
C LYS A 220 38.15 2.20 -2.27
N LEU A 221 37.94 2.95 -1.19
CA LEU A 221 38.99 3.65 -0.42
C LEU A 221 39.55 2.83 0.77
N GLY A 222 39.03 1.61 1.03
CA GLY A 222 39.41 0.83 2.21
C GLY A 222 39.00 1.46 3.56
N GLY A 223 38.09 2.44 3.54
CA GLY A 223 37.70 3.23 4.71
C GLY A 223 36.55 2.60 5.50
N GLN A 224 36.55 2.78 6.82
CA GLN A 224 35.48 2.27 7.68
C GLN A 224 34.14 2.96 7.39
N LEU A 225 33.10 2.16 7.17
CA LEU A 225 31.72 2.63 7.01
C LEU A 225 31.20 3.21 8.33
N THR A 226 30.85 4.50 8.31
CA THR A 226 30.43 5.27 9.49
C THR A 226 28.91 5.24 9.65
N ILE A 227 28.43 4.83 10.82
CA ILE A 227 27.00 4.78 11.14
C ILE A 227 26.55 6.17 11.64
N SER A 228 26.39 7.09 10.71
CA SER A 228 25.99 8.48 10.97
C SER A 228 25.07 9.01 9.86
N ALA A 229 24.23 9.99 10.19
CA ALA A 229 23.37 10.66 9.22
C ALA A 229 24.22 11.30 8.11
N GLY A 230 23.69 11.33 6.88
CA GLY A 230 24.32 11.99 5.73
C GLY A 230 23.52 13.21 5.31
N LEU A 231 24.17 14.37 5.30
CA LEU A 231 23.54 15.61 4.84
C LEU A 231 23.08 15.46 3.38
N MET A 232 21.91 16.01 3.06
CA MET A 232 21.23 15.90 1.77
C MET A 232 20.98 14.46 1.25
N THR A 233 21.14 13.42 2.09
CA THR A 233 20.78 12.04 1.75
C THR A 233 19.76 11.48 2.75
N PRO A 234 18.58 10.99 2.31
CA PRO A 234 17.54 10.57 3.24
C PRO A 234 17.93 9.32 4.03
N LEU A 235 17.61 9.32 5.31
CA LEU A 235 17.80 8.20 6.23
C LEU A 235 16.45 7.51 6.52
N LYS A 236 16.45 6.21 6.78
CA LYS A 236 15.21 5.46 7.03
C LYS A 236 14.56 5.93 8.34
N PRO A 237 13.28 6.35 8.35
CA PRO A 237 12.65 6.85 9.57
C PRO A 237 12.63 5.79 10.68
N MET A 238 12.85 6.22 11.92
CA MET A 238 12.59 5.41 13.11
C MET A 238 11.07 5.17 13.25
N LEU A 239 10.70 3.93 13.54
CA LEU A 239 9.33 3.43 13.47
C LEU A 239 8.74 3.15 14.84
N ALA A 240 7.40 3.11 14.92
CA ALA A 240 6.66 2.76 16.11
C ALA A 240 6.00 1.37 16.03
N ASN A 241 6.08 0.61 17.11
CA ASN A 241 5.27 -0.58 17.38
C ASN A 241 3.93 -0.18 18.03
N ALA A 242 2.91 -1.04 17.94
CA ALA A 242 1.70 -0.85 18.75
C ALA A 242 2.00 -1.05 20.24
N CYS A 243 1.35 -0.27 21.09
CA CYS A 243 1.33 -0.46 22.55
C CYS A 243 -0.12 -0.74 22.96
N LYS A 244 -0.35 -1.89 23.61
CA LYS A 244 -1.67 -2.45 23.94
C LYS A 244 -2.12 -2.18 25.37
N SER A 245 -1.21 -1.80 26.26
CA SER A 245 -1.55 -1.37 27.61
C SER A 245 -0.59 -0.28 28.09
N TYR A 246 -0.90 0.32 29.23
CA TYR A 246 -0.04 1.32 29.87
C TYR A 246 1.22 0.67 30.46
N GLU A 247 1.09 -0.53 31.03
CA GLU A 247 2.19 -1.32 31.61
C GLU A 247 3.20 -1.73 30.53
N GLU A 248 2.75 -2.04 29.31
CA GLU A 248 3.64 -2.32 28.16
C GLU A 248 4.52 -1.10 27.81
N ALA A 249 4.02 0.13 28.00
CA ALA A 249 4.78 1.34 27.73
C ALA A 249 5.96 1.49 28.69
N PHE A 250 5.73 1.36 30.00
CA PHE A 250 6.79 1.43 31.01
C PHE A 250 7.74 0.22 30.95
N THR A 251 7.23 -0.98 30.62
CA THR A 251 8.07 -2.18 30.42
C THR A 251 9.09 -2.00 29.28
N LYS A 252 8.74 -1.19 28.27
CA LYS A 252 9.60 -0.94 27.10
C LYS A 252 10.43 0.35 27.22
N CYS A 253 9.93 1.36 27.92
CA CYS A 253 10.65 2.61 28.19
C CYS A 253 11.46 2.50 29.50
N LYS A 254 12.58 1.79 29.41
CA LYS A 254 13.43 1.37 30.53
C LYS A 254 14.10 2.52 31.31
N SER A 255 14.14 3.74 30.77
CA SER A 255 14.64 4.90 31.53
C SER A 255 13.70 5.38 32.65
N GLY A 256 12.46 4.89 32.71
CA GLY A 256 11.45 5.32 33.68
C GLY A 256 10.83 6.69 33.38
N VAL A 257 11.30 7.40 32.34
CA VAL A 257 10.70 8.65 31.87
C VAL A 257 10.30 8.50 30.41
N ILE A 258 8.98 8.54 30.18
CA ILE A 258 8.38 8.50 28.85
C ILE A 258 8.26 9.91 28.30
N PHE A 259 8.71 10.10 27.06
CA PHE A 259 8.42 11.27 26.26
C PHE A 259 7.20 10.94 25.39
N ALA A 260 6.05 11.47 25.79
CA ALA A 260 4.76 11.24 25.14
C ALA A 260 4.38 12.45 24.28
N GLU A 261 4.29 12.26 22.97
CA GLU A 261 3.90 13.30 22.01
C GLU A 261 2.54 12.99 21.39
N ILE A 262 1.82 14.04 20.97
CA ILE A 262 0.59 13.87 20.18
C ILE A 262 0.91 13.07 18.90
N LYS A 263 0.15 12.00 18.63
CA LYS A 263 0.24 11.34 17.33
C LYS A 263 -0.57 12.15 16.30
N TYR A 264 0.09 13.08 15.64
CA TYR A 264 -0.44 13.79 14.47
C TYR A 264 -0.80 12.81 13.34
N ASP A 265 -1.87 13.15 12.59
CA ASP A 265 -2.44 12.31 11.52
C ASP A 265 -2.25 13.00 10.14
N GLY A 266 -1.01 12.98 9.65
CA GLY A 266 -0.58 13.70 8.46
C GLY A 266 0.34 12.90 7.54
N GLU A 267 1.31 13.58 6.93
CA GLU A 267 2.38 12.95 6.15
C GLU A 267 3.75 13.23 6.78
N ARG A 268 4.45 12.19 7.24
CA ARG A 268 5.82 12.33 7.75
C ARG A 268 6.79 12.85 6.69
N VAL A 269 7.46 13.95 7.00
CA VAL A 269 8.45 14.65 6.18
C VAL A 269 9.77 14.76 6.95
N GLN A 270 10.84 14.34 6.30
CA GLN A 270 12.22 14.53 6.74
C GLN A 270 12.80 15.72 5.97
N VAL A 271 13.24 16.76 6.68
CA VAL A 271 13.72 18.02 6.09
C VAL A 271 15.25 18.06 6.18
N HIS A 272 15.93 18.39 5.08
CA HIS A 272 17.38 18.58 5.02
C HIS A 272 17.73 19.99 4.53
N TRP A 273 18.77 20.59 5.13
CA TRP A 273 19.30 21.91 4.77
C TRP A 273 20.81 21.96 4.92
N ASN A 274 21.49 22.59 3.96
CA ASN A 274 22.95 22.74 3.90
C ASN A 274 23.43 24.20 3.82
N GLY A 275 22.59 25.15 4.23
CA GLY A 275 22.87 26.58 4.09
C GLY A 275 22.59 27.15 2.68
N LYS A 276 22.16 26.33 1.71
CA LYS A 276 21.91 26.73 0.31
C LYS A 276 20.60 26.21 -0.26
N GLU A 277 20.29 24.93 -0.10
CA GLU A 277 19.11 24.28 -0.68
C GLU A 277 18.34 23.45 0.36
N TRP A 278 17.02 23.39 0.21
CA TRP A 278 16.14 22.58 1.04
C TRP A 278 15.69 21.32 0.29
N LEU A 279 15.89 20.14 0.89
CA LEU A 279 15.35 18.88 0.38
C LEU A 279 14.39 18.26 1.39
N PHE A 280 13.22 17.83 0.92
CA PHE A 280 12.15 17.27 1.74
C PHE A 280 11.83 15.85 1.26
N TYR A 281 11.88 14.88 2.15
CA TYR A 281 11.59 13.48 1.84
C TYR A 281 10.41 12.97 2.64
N SER A 282 9.44 12.37 1.93
CA SER A 282 8.35 11.63 2.56
C SER A 282 8.88 10.44 3.37
N ARG A 283 8.05 9.85 4.24
CA ARG A 283 8.26 8.54 4.87
C ARG A 283 8.82 7.43 3.95
N SER A 284 8.49 7.48 2.66
CA SER A 284 8.94 6.51 1.64
C SER A 284 10.34 6.80 1.05
N LEU A 285 10.96 7.90 1.48
CA LEU A 285 12.18 8.53 0.97
C LEU A 285 12.07 9.08 -0.47
N LYS A 286 10.85 9.17 -1.03
CA LYS A 286 10.56 9.95 -2.23
C LYS A 286 10.52 11.45 -1.88
N PRO A 287 11.00 12.35 -2.76
CA PRO A 287 10.82 13.80 -2.60
C PRO A 287 9.35 14.19 -2.36
N VAL A 288 9.12 15.23 -1.55
CA VAL A 288 7.81 15.84 -1.34
C VAL A 288 7.52 16.84 -2.47
N VAL A 289 6.27 16.89 -2.93
CA VAL A 289 5.83 17.82 -3.99
C VAL A 289 5.88 19.26 -3.51
N ASP A 290 6.53 20.15 -4.27
CA ASP A 290 6.81 21.55 -3.89
C ASP A 290 5.60 22.32 -3.34
N LYS A 291 4.41 22.18 -3.95
CA LYS A 291 3.18 22.85 -3.51
C LYS A 291 2.73 22.50 -2.07
N LYS A 292 3.27 21.45 -1.44
CA LYS A 292 3.03 21.15 -0.01
C LYS A 292 4.00 21.87 0.93
N ILE A 293 5.18 22.23 0.45
CA ILE A 293 6.35 22.66 1.25
C ILE A 293 6.78 24.11 0.97
N GLU A 294 6.31 24.71 -0.14
CA GLU A 294 6.56 26.09 -0.56
C GLU A 294 6.42 27.11 0.58
N HIS A 295 5.27 27.15 1.25
CA HIS A 295 5.01 28.06 2.38
C HIS A 295 5.87 27.78 3.63
N VAL A 296 6.54 26.62 3.71
CA VAL A 296 7.32 26.19 4.87
C VAL A 296 8.83 26.28 4.61
N LYS A 297 9.31 26.24 3.36
CA LYS A 297 10.73 26.42 2.98
C LYS A 297 11.38 27.63 3.66
N GLU A 298 10.73 28.79 3.59
CA GLU A 298 11.19 29.99 4.30
C GLU A 298 11.06 29.88 5.81
N ALA A 299 10.00 29.23 6.30
CA ALA A 299 9.69 29.14 7.72
C ALA A 299 10.77 28.33 8.47
N VAL A 300 11.31 27.25 7.87
CA VAL A 300 12.36 26.45 8.54
C VAL A 300 13.67 27.24 8.71
N ASN A 301 14.01 28.13 7.77
CA ASN A 301 15.15 29.03 7.90
C ASN A 301 14.91 30.06 9.02
N LYS A 302 13.71 30.67 9.01
CA LYS A 302 13.30 31.67 10.01
C LYS A 302 13.15 31.08 11.42
N SER A 303 12.81 29.78 11.55
CA SER A 303 12.71 29.09 12.84
C SER A 303 14.05 28.67 13.41
N CYS A 304 15.07 28.42 12.57
CA CYS A 304 16.38 27.91 13.00
C CYS A 304 17.52 28.82 12.50
N PRO A 305 17.59 30.11 12.91
CA PRO A 305 18.53 31.08 12.35
C PRO A 305 20.01 30.72 12.56
N ASN A 306 20.33 29.89 13.56
CA ASN A 306 21.68 29.41 13.86
C ASN A 306 22.09 28.17 13.01
N ALA A 307 21.20 27.62 12.18
CA ALA A 307 21.42 26.36 11.48
C ALA A 307 22.14 26.54 10.13
N THR A 308 23.47 26.34 10.13
CA THR A 308 24.26 26.22 8.89
C THR A 308 23.96 24.92 8.15
N SER A 309 23.58 23.87 8.89
CA SER A 309 23.08 22.62 8.32
C SER A 309 22.23 21.86 9.33
N ILE A 310 21.13 21.24 8.89
CA ILE A 310 20.21 20.52 9.78
C ILE A 310 19.48 19.39 9.07
N ILE A 311 19.14 18.34 9.82
CA ILE A 311 18.15 17.32 9.42
C ILE A 311 17.07 17.23 10.50
N LEU A 312 15.83 17.51 10.13
CA LEU A 312 14.64 17.42 11.00
C LEU A 312 13.76 16.22 10.62
N ASP A 313 13.12 15.62 11.63
CA ASP A 313 12.05 14.63 11.47
C ASP A 313 10.73 15.25 11.95
N SER A 314 9.72 15.25 11.08
CA SER A 314 8.50 16.05 11.27
C SER A 314 7.29 15.43 10.59
N GLU A 315 6.08 15.83 11.01
CA GLU A 315 4.83 15.50 10.31
C GLU A 315 4.28 16.79 9.67
N ILE A 316 3.91 16.76 8.38
CA ILE A 316 3.15 17.85 7.77
C ILE A 316 1.66 17.57 7.93
N ILE A 317 0.92 18.56 8.42
CA ILE A 317 -0.54 18.52 8.56
C ILE A 317 -1.15 19.76 7.91
N MET A 318 -2.47 19.75 7.71
CA MET A 318 -3.21 20.99 7.48
C MET A 318 -3.64 21.58 8.82
N VAL A 319 -3.54 22.91 8.96
CA VAL A 319 -4.14 23.69 10.04
C VAL A 319 -5.10 24.72 9.44
N ASP A 320 -6.08 25.17 10.23
CA ASP A 320 -6.86 26.37 9.91
C ASP A 320 -6.03 27.62 10.24
N GLU A 321 -5.88 28.53 9.29
CA GLU A 321 -5.07 29.75 9.48
C GLU A 321 -5.71 30.77 10.45
N THR A 322 -7.01 30.66 10.71
CA THR A 322 -7.77 31.52 11.64
C THR A 322 -7.63 31.07 13.10
N THR A 323 -7.65 29.76 13.35
CA THR A 323 -7.64 29.19 14.71
C THR A 323 -6.29 28.58 15.12
N GLY A 324 -5.46 28.21 14.15
CA GLY A 324 -4.21 27.46 14.34
C GLY A 324 -4.40 25.97 14.61
N GLU A 325 -5.64 25.48 14.71
CA GLU A 325 -5.93 24.10 15.10
C GLU A 325 -5.73 23.09 13.94
N PRO A 326 -5.26 21.86 14.23
CA PRO A 326 -5.16 20.77 13.25
C PRO A 326 -6.50 20.42 12.56
N LEU A 327 -6.49 20.34 11.23
CA LEU A 327 -7.66 19.92 10.46
C LEU A 327 -7.76 18.38 10.32
N PRO A 328 -8.98 17.80 10.28
CA PRO A 328 -9.19 16.34 10.28
C PRO A 328 -8.53 15.55 9.13
N PHE A 329 -8.43 14.23 9.33
CA PHE A 329 -7.72 13.28 8.46
C PHE A 329 -8.04 13.41 6.96
N GLY A 330 -6.98 13.41 6.16
CA GLY A 330 -7.03 13.47 4.69
C GLY A 330 -7.34 14.85 4.12
N SER A 331 -7.40 15.90 4.95
CA SER A 331 -7.42 17.32 4.54
C SER A 331 -6.29 17.67 3.55
N LEU A 332 -5.11 17.03 3.68
CA LEU A 332 -3.96 17.09 2.76
C LEU A 332 -4.26 16.65 1.31
N GLY A 333 -5.40 16.01 1.04
CA GLY A 333 -5.81 15.60 -0.30
C GLY A 333 -6.25 16.78 -1.16
N VAL A 334 -5.83 16.83 -2.43
CA VAL A 334 -6.06 17.97 -3.35
C VAL A 334 -7.53 18.39 -3.43
N HIS A 335 -8.45 17.44 -3.57
CA HIS A 335 -9.90 17.70 -3.63
C HIS A 335 -10.55 17.99 -2.26
N LYS A 336 -9.80 17.83 -1.15
CA LYS A 336 -10.27 18.11 0.22
C LYS A 336 -9.77 19.45 0.75
N ARG A 337 -8.61 19.96 0.31
CA ARG A 337 -8.19 21.36 0.60
C ARG A 337 -9.23 22.37 0.09
N LEU A 338 -9.86 22.09 -1.06
CA LEU A 338 -10.97 22.89 -1.63
C LEU A 338 -12.28 22.87 -0.80
N LYS A 339 -12.28 22.33 0.43
CA LYS A 339 -13.40 22.39 1.38
C LYS A 339 -13.11 23.27 2.60
N PHE A 340 -11.93 23.89 2.67
CA PHE A 340 -11.44 24.66 3.80
C PHE A 340 -10.63 25.85 3.27
N ASP A 341 -11.27 27.00 3.09
CA ASP A 341 -10.65 28.16 2.43
C ASP A 341 -9.46 28.73 3.22
N SER A 342 -9.49 28.58 4.54
CA SER A 342 -8.46 28.91 5.54
C SER A 342 -7.31 27.89 5.65
N ALA A 343 -7.30 26.79 4.87
CA ALA A 343 -6.41 25.67 5.16
C ALA A 343 -4.98 25.82 4.60
N GLN A 344 -4.01 25.82 5.52
CA GLN A 344 -2.58 25.94 5.26
C GLN A 344 -1.78 24.72 5.74
N CYS A 345 -0.68 24.39 5.05
CA CYS A 345 0.24 23.34 5.46
C CYS A 345 1.16 23.84 6.59
N CYS A 346 1.28 23.07 7.68
CA CYS A 346 2.16 23.35 8.81
C CYS A 346 3.00 22.11 9.16
N LEU A 347 4.29 22.30 9.46
CA LEU A 347 5.19 21.23 9.93
C LEU A 347 5.22 21.15 11.47
N PHE A 348 5.10 19.95 12.01
CA PHE A 348 5.29 19.65 13.44
C PHE A 348 6.56 18.82 13.62
N VAL A 349 7.62 19.45 14.11
CA VAL A 349 8.97 18.90 14.27
C VAL A 349 9.08 18.13 15.58
N PHE A 350 9.48 16.85 15.51
CA PHE A 350 9.52 15.96 16.68
C PHE A 350 10.88 15.27 16.90
N ASP A 351 11.87 15.47 16.04
CA ASP A 351 13.25 15.03 16.25
C ASP A 351 14.25 15.84 15.41
N VAL A 352 15.51 15.92 15.86
CA VAL A 352 16.63 16.50 15.11
C VAL A 352 17.75 15.47 15.03
N LEU A 353 18.19 15.20 13.81
CA LEU A 353 19.00 14.02 13.48
C LEU A 353 20.43 14.39 13.08
N TYR A 354 20.64 15.66 12.75
CA TYR A 354 21.91 16.26 12.37
C TYR A 354 21.80 17.78 12.60
N PHE A 355 22.86 18.42 13.10
CA PHE A 355 22.92 19.87 13.33
C PHE A 355 24.35 20.39 13.21
N ASN A 356 24.56 21.45 12.42
CA ASN A 356 25.81 22.20 12.27
C ASN A 356 27.09 21.34 12.15
N GLY A 357 27.03 20.26 11.37
CA GLY A 357 28.13 19.32 11.16
C GLY A 357 28.01 17.98 11.91
N GLU A 358 27.36 17.96 13.08
CA GLU A 358 27.24 16.78 13.94
C GLU A 358 26.04 15.90 13.58
N SER A 359 26.24 14.58 13.57
CA SER A 359 25.16 13.58 13.42
C SER A 359 24.67 13.12 14.79
N LEU A 360 23.45 13.52 15.14
CA LEU A 360 22.89 13.34 16.49
C LEU A 360 22.25 11.97 16.74
N LEU A 361 22.29 11.04 15.76
CA LEU A 361 21.63 9.72 15.88
C LEU A 361 21.99 8.95 17.16
N ASN A 362 23.26 9.04 17.59
CA ASN A 362 23.77 8.34 18.78
C ASN A 362 23.55 9.12 20.09
N LYS A 363 22.92 10.30 20.05
CA LYS A 363 22.55 11.09 21.23
C LYS A 363 21.22 10.62 21.82
N PRO A 364 21.04 10.57 23.15
CA PRO A 364 19.75 10.38 23.80
C PRO A 364 18.66 11.34 23.28
N LEU A 365 17.42 10.88 23.18
CA LEU A 365 16.28 11.71 22.75
C LEU A 365 16.14 12.99 23.57
N LYS A 366 16.40 12.92 24.88
CA LYS A 366 16.47 14.10 25.77
C LYS A 366 17.40 15.17 25.21
N GLU A 367 18.66 14.85 24.91
CA GLU A 367 19.64 15.80 24.35
C GLU A 367 19.18 16.37 23.00
N ARG A 368 18.65 15.52 22.12
CA ARG A 368 18.15 15.97 20.79
C ARG A 368 16.96 16.92 20.93
N ARG A 369 16.06 16.66 21.89
CA ARG A 369 14.91 17.53 22.17
C ARG A 369 15.33 18.84 22.85
N GLU A 370 16.27 18.80 23.78
CA GLU A 370 16.81 20.00 24.44
C GLU A 370 17.55 20.90 23.44
N LEU A 371 18.22 20.33 22.44
CA LEU A 371 18.77 21.08 21.31
C LEU A 371 17.68 21.72 20.43
N LEU A 372 16.60 20.99 20.11
CA LEU A 372 15.44 21.55 19.41
C LEU A 372 14.84 22.73 20.19
N GLU A 373 14.51 22.54 21.46
CA GLU A 373 13.87 23.56 22.30
C GLU A 373 14.77 24.80 22.53
N LYS A 374 16.08 24.69 22.29
CA LYS A 374 17.05 25.79 22.35
C LYS A 374 17.24 26.52 21.01
N GLU A 375 17.30 25.79 19.89
CA GLU A 375 17.68 26.35 18.57
C GLU A 375 16.49 26.63 17.64
N PHE A 376 15.27 26.23 18.03
CA PHE A 376 14.05 26.37 17.23
C PHE A 376 13.09 27.43 17.81
N THR A 377 12.71 28.40 16.98
CA THR A 377 11.66 29.39 17.23
C THR A 377 10.39 29.03 16.46
N PRO A 378 9.26 28.70 17.11
CA PRO A 378 8.01 28.40 16.42
C PRO A 378 7.47 29.58 15.60
N ILE A 379 6.90 29.28 14.44
CA ILE A 379 6.22 30.26 13.56
C ILE A 379 4.78 29.79 13.35
N SER A 380 3.84 30.59 13.83
CA SER A 380 2.40 30.26 13.81
C SER A 380 1.93 29.84 12.42
N ASN A 381 1.10 28.80 12.38
CA ASN A 381 0.47 28.24 11.18
C ASN A 381 1.45 27.77 10.08
N ARG A 382 2.76 27.65 10.40
CA ARG A 382 3.82 27.28 9.43
C ARG A 382 4.77 26.21 9.95
N ILE A 383 5.37 26.40 11.13
CA ILE A 383 6.23 25.38 11.74
C ILE A 383 6.23 25.47 13.27
N HIS A 384 5.96 24.34 13.93
CA HIS A 384 5.96 24.20 15.39
C HIS A 384 6.82 23.00 15.81
N LEU A 385 7.21 22.94 17.10
CA LEU A 385 7.60 21.68 17.71
C LEU A 385 6.35 20.84 18.01
N SER A 386 6.50 19.51 18.01
CA SER A 386 5.53 18.61 18.62
C SER A 386 5.27 18.99 20.09
N GLN A 387 4.00 18.92 20.50
CA GLN A 387 3.65 19.01 21.91
C GLN A 387 4.15 17.75 22.62
N LEU A 388 5.11 17.95 23.53
CA LEU A 388 5.76 16.90 24.30
C LEU A 388 5.33 16.96 25.77
N HIS A 389 4.90 15.83 26.30
CA HIS A 389 4.64 15.60 27.71
C HIS A 389 5.70 14.66 28.27
N LYS A 390 6.29 15.03 29.40
CA LYS A 390 7.19 14.16 30.19
C LYS A 390 6.31 13.41 31.18
N VAL A 391 6.35 12.08 31.14
CA VAL A 391 5.43 11.19 31.87
C VAL A 391 6.24 10.18 32.68
N ALA A 392 5.99 10.09 33.98
CA ALA A 392 6.76 9.30 34.94
C ALA A 392 5.96 8.14 35.56
N ASN A 393 4.63 8.16 35.48
CA ASN A 393 3.76 7.11 36.05
C ASN A 393 2.56 6.79 35.14
N LYS A 394 1.84 5.71 35.46
CA LYS A 394 0.71 5.21 34.66
C LYS A 394 -0.45 6.22 34.64
N GLU A 395 -0.69 6.85 35.77
CA GLU A 395 -1.83 7.72 36.04
C GLU A 395 -1.77 8.98 35.18
N GLU A 396 -0.57 9.58 35.05
CA GLU A 396 -0.26 10.63 34.07
C GLU A 396 -0.49 10.19 32.62
N LEU A 397 -0.04 8.98 32.26
CA LEU A 397 -0.17 8.46 30.89
C LEU A 397 -1.63 8.22 30.50
N GLU A 398 -2.41 7.67 31.43
CA GLU A 398 -3.85 7.40 31.27
C GLU A 398 -4.64 8.72 31.22
N ALA A 399 -4.36 9.68 32.10
CA ALA A 399 -4.96 11.01 32.06
C ALA A 399 -4.64 11.76 30.75
N LEU A 400 -3.38 11.69 30.28
CA LEU A 400 -2.97 12.28 29.01
C LEU A 400 -3.68 11.61 27.83
N MET A 401 -3.72 10.27 27.78
CA MET A 401 -4.38 9.53 26.71
C MET A 401 -5.89 9.81 26.66
N ASN A 402 -6.56 9.88 27.82
CA ASN A 402 -7.95 10.30 27.92
C ASN A 402 -8.16 11.74 27.42
N SER A 403 -7.21 12.66 27.65
CA SER A 403 -7.28 14.02 27.10
C SER A 403 -7.18 14.04 25.56
N MET A 404 -6.40 13.14 24.95
CA MET A 404 -6.31 13.01 23.50
C MET A 404 -7.60 12.44 22.89
N ILE A 405 -8.20 11.44 23.54
CA ILE A 405 -9.50 10.88 23.14
C ILE A 405 -10.59 11.95 23.19
N ASN A 406 -10.65 12.76 24.26
CA ASN A 406 -11.61 13.85 24.40
C ASN A 406 -11.43 14.97 23.35
N LYS A 407 -10.21 15.16 22.83
CA LYS A 407 -9.91 16.05 21.71
C LYS A 407 -10.12 15.42 20.32
N ASN A 408 -10.61 14.16 20.25
CA ASN A 408 -10.71 13.37 19.02
C ASN A 408 -9.38 13.17 18.26
N LEU A 409 -8.25 13.23 18.96
CA LEU A 409 -6.92 12.98 18.40
C LEU A 409 -6.62 11.48 18.33
N GLU A 410 -5.75 11.06 17.41
CA GLU A 410 -5.53 9.64 17.08
C GLU A 410 -4.86 8.83 18.22
N GLY A 411 -4.16 9.52 19.13
CA GLY A 411 -3.48 8.93 20.28
C GLY A 411 -2.11 9.58 20.53
N LEU A 412 -1.16 8.80 21.03
CA LEU A 412 0.17 9.23 21.44
C LEU A 412 1.29 8.44 20.75
N VAL A 413 2.41 9.11 20.46
CA VAL A 413 3.71 8.47 20.22
C VAL A 413 4.49 8.51 21.53
N LEU A 414 4.81 7.34 22.08
CA LEU A 414 5.60 7.21 23.30
C LEU A 414 7.03 6.83 22.91
N LYS A 415 7.99 7.58 23.44
CA LYS A 415 9.43 7.41 23.22
C LYS A 415 10.13 7.30 24.58
N ASP A 416 11.15 6.45 24.68
CA ASP A 416 12.01 6.43 25.88
C ASP A 416 12.92 7.67 25.86
N SER A 417 12.95 8.45 26.94
CA SER A 417 13.73 9.69 27.04
C SER A 417 15.24 9.52 26.77
N LEU A 418 15.80 8.34 27.03
CA LEU A 418 17.21 8.03 26.81
C LEU A 418 17.47 7.29 25.48
N SER A 419 16.45 7.07 24.64
CA SER A 419 16.62 6.35 23.38
C SER A 419 17.42 7.13 22.32
N VAL A 420 18.44 6.47 21.77
CA VAL A 420 19.11 6.87 20.54
C VAL A 420 18.18 6.72 19.32
N TYR A 421 18.46 7.44 18.24
CA TYR A 421 17.68 7.32 17.00
C TYR A 421 18.27 6.21 16.13
N GLU A 422 17.55 5.09 15.99
CA GLU A 422 17.95 3.98 15.13
C GLU A 422 17.10 3.90 13.85
N PRO A 423 17.67 4.22 12.67
CA PRO A 423 16.97 4.16 11.40
C PRO A 423 16.38 2.78 11.10
N ASN A 424 15.13 2.75 10.61
CA ASN A 424 14.36 1.55 10.29
C ASN A 424 14.05 0.59 11.47
N LYS A 425 14.42 0.91 12.72
CA LYS A 425 14.03 0.13 13.91
C LYS A 425 12.65 0.53 14.43
N ARG A 426 12.03 -0.35 15.23
CA ARG A 426 10.67 -0.19 15.78
C ARG A 426 10.67 0.00 17.31
N HIS A 427 11.49 0.91 17.82
CA HIS A 427 11.69 1.09 19.27
C HIS A 427 10.79 2.17 19.89
N TRP A 428 10.20 3.07 19.08
CA TRP A 428 9.09 3.91 19.55
C TRP A 428 7.79 3.09 19.68
N LEU A 429 6.81 3.65 20.37
CA LEU A 429 5.49 3.08 20.56
C LEU A 429 4.43 4.04 20.05
N LYS A 430 3.36 3.50 19.46
CA LYS A 430 2.12 4.22 19.18
C LYS A 430 1.03 3.65 20.07
N MET A 431 0.60 4.44 21.04
CA MET A 431 -0.54 4.15 21.91
C MET A 431 -1.77 4.81 21.31
N LYS A 432 -2.87 4.06 21.24
CA LYS A 432 -4.11 4.50 20.61
C LYS A 432 -5.32 3.82 21.23
N ARG A 433 -6.51 4.41 21.04
CA ARG A 433 -7.78 3.80 21.44
C ARG A 433 -8.04 2.45 20.74
N ASP A 434 -7.48 2.18 19.55
CA ASP A 434 -7.58 0.87 18.88
C ASP A 434 -6.67 -0.23 19.43
N TYR A 435 -5.82 0.03 20.44
CA TYR A 435 -4.93 -0.98 21.03
C TYR A 435 -5.13 -1.23 22.52
N LEU A 436 -5.66 -0.26 23.26
CA LEU A 436 -5.95 -0.39 24.69
C LEU A 436 -7.09 -1.38 24.93
N ASP A 437 -7.09 -2.03 26.10
CA ASP A 437 -8.14 -2.91 26.61
C ASP A 437 -8.63 -3.94 25.57
N SER A 438 -7.68 -4.73 25.05
CA SER A 438 -7.85 -5.74 24.00
C SER A 438 -8.36 -5.24 22.64
N GLY A 439 -8.67 -3.95 22.51
CA GLY A 439 -9.42 -3.43 21.37
C GLY A 439 -10.91 -3.74 21.44
N GLU A 440 -11.53 -3.57 22.60
CA GLU A 440 -13.00 -3.43 22.69
C GLU A 440 -13.44 -2.15 21.96
N MET A 441 -13.68 -2.33 20.66
CA MET A 441 -14.17 -1.31 19.75
C MET A 441 -15.71 -1.26 19.78
N ALA A 442 -16.36 -0.81 18.70
CA ALA A 442 -17.82 -0.85 18.64
C ALA A 442 -18.35 -2.29 18.76
N GLU A 443 -19.50 -2.42 19.42
CA GLU A 443 -20.16 -3.69 19.76
C GLU A 443 -20.21 -4.64 18.55
N ALA A 444 -19.71 -5.87 18.74
CA ALA A 444 -19.48 -6.84 17.67
C ALA A 444 -20.76 -7.19 16.90
N ALA A 445 -20.67 -7.28 15.57
CA ALA A 445 -21.77 -7.72 14.72
C ALA A 445 -21.46 -9.12 14.15
N ASP A 446 -22.45 -10.02 14.23
CA ASP A 446 -22.38 -11.35 13.62
C ASP A 446 -22.89 -11.26 12.19
N LEU A 447 -21.98 -11.09 11.23
CA LEU A 447 -22.28 -10.80 9.83
C LEU A 447 -22.22 -12.07 8.95
N VAL A 448 -23.16 -12.20 8.02
CA VAL A 448 -23.18 -13.29 7.03
C VAL A 448 -22.19 -12.97 5.90
N VAL A 449 -21.42 -13.96 5.44
CA VAL A 449 -20.59 -13.82 4.23
C VAL A 449 -21.50 -13.82 2.99
N LEU A 450 -21.37 -12.79 2.14
CA LEU A 450 -22.18 -12.62 0.93
C LEU A 450 -21.37 -12.83 -0.36
N GLY A 451 -20.06 -12.62 -0.30
CA GLY A 451 -19.15 -12.79 -1.42
C GLY A 451 -17.68 -12.66 -1.04
N ALA A 452 -16.79 -12.79 -2.02
CA ALA A 452 -15.35 -12.80 -1.86
C ALA A 452 -14.61 -12.01 -2.94
N TYR A 453 -13.37 -11.63 -2.65
CA TYR A 453 -12.44 -11.00 -3.59
C TYR A 453 -11.13 -11.79 -3.69
N LYS A 454 -10.50 -11.78 -4.87
CA LYS A 454 -9.26 -12.51 -5.18
C LYS A 454 -8.06 -11.94 -4.45
N GLY A 455 -7.29 -12.80 -3.80
CA GLY A 455 -6.03 -12.43 -3.17
C GLY A 455 -4.92 -12.11 -4.15
N SER A 456 -3.95 -11.31 -3.69
CA SER A 456 -2.76 -10.91 -4.43
C SER A 456 -1.49 -11.21 -3.64
N GLY A 457 -0.34 -11.26 -4.33
CA GLY A 457 0.93 -11.66 -3.72
C GLY A 457 0.85 -13.06 -3.09
N LYS A 458 1.18 -13.18 -1.80
CA LYS A 458 1.17 -14.47 -1.07
C LYS A 458 -0.20 -15.17 -0.99
N HIS A 459 -1.29 -14.44 -1.25
CA HIS A 459 -2.66 -14.96 -1.26
C HIS A 459 -3.22 -15.13 -2.68
N GLY A 460 -2.37 -15.08 -3.71
CA GLY A 460 -2.76 -15.31 -5.10
C GLY A 460 -3.53 -16.62 -5.27
N GLY A 461 -4.73 -16.54 -5.85
CA GLY A 461 -5.61 -17.70 -6.08
C GLY A 461 -6.51 -18.09 -4.90
N LEU A 462 -6.41 -17.42 -3.75
CA LEU A 462 -7.31 -17.62 -2.61
C LEU A 462 -8.35 -16.50 -2.52
N TYR A 463 -9.46 -16.77 -1.83
CA TYR A 463 -10.34 -15.72 -1.30
C TYR A 463 -9.63 -15.05 -0.11
N SER A 464 -9.20 -13.78 -0.24
CA SER A 464 -8.43 -13.07 0.80
C SER A 464 -9.19 -11.92 1.46
N THR A 465 -10.42 -11.66 1.02
CA THR A 465 -11.28 -10.59 1.53
C THR A 465 -12.72 -11.00 1.30
N PHE A 466 -13.58 -10.79 2.28
CA PHE A 466 -14.99 -11.19 2.23
C PHE A 466 -15.89 -9.95 2.29
N LEU A 467 -16.91 -9.93 1.42
CA LEU A 467 -18.03 -9.01 1.51
C LEU A 467 -19.02 -9.58 2.52
N THR A 468 -19.34 -8.84 3.57
CA THR A 468 -20.24 -9.30 4.64
C THR A 468 -21.42 -8.36 4.84
N GLY A 469 -22.51 -8.87 5.43
CA GLY A 469 -23.71 -8.08 5.65
C GLY A 469 -24.71 -8.71 6.62
N VAL A 470 -25.85 -8.03 6.76
CA VAL A 470 -26.98 -8.37 7.65
C VAL A 470 -28.23 -8.65 6.84
N LEU A 471 -29.14 -9.46 7.38
CA LEU A 471 -30.46 -9.66 6.79
C LEU A 471 -31.38 -8.47 7.15
N ASP A 472 -31.97 -7.83 6.15
CA ASP A 472 -33.17 -7.02 6.31
C ASP A 472 -34.37 -7.97 6.35
N SER A 473 -34.90 -8.21 7.55
CA SER A 473 -36.03 -9.11 7.77
C SER A 473 -37.33 -8.63 7.12
N ASN A 474 -37.46 -7.34 6.80
CA ASN A 474 -38.66 -6.78 6.17
C ASN A 474 -38.62 -7.00 4.65
N LEU A 475 -37.46 -6.81 4.03
CA LEU A 475 -37.26 -6.98 2.59
C LEU A 475 -36.80 -8.40 2.18
N GLN A 476 -36.49 -9.26 3.16
CA GLN A 476 -35.88 -10.59 2.95
C GLN A 476 -34.58 -10.53 2.10
N GLN A 477 -33.84 -9.43 2.22
CA GLN A 477 -32.68 -9.09 1.40
C GLN A 477 -31.47 -8.80 2.29
N PHE A 478 -30.29 -9.28 1.88
CA PHE A 478 -29.04 -9.03 2.58
C PHE A 478 -28.46 -7.67 2.20
N LYS A 479 -28.23 -6.83 3.22
CA LYS A 479 -27.62 -5.50 3.09
C LYS A 479 -26.14 -5.60 3.48
N THR A 480 -25.24 -5.18 2.60
CA THR A 480 -23.79 -5.17 2.85
C THR A 480 -23.42 -4.19 3.96
N VAL A 481 -22.47 -4.58 4.81
CA VAL A 481 -21.97 -3.79 5.95
C VAL A 481 -20.49 -3.45 5.81
N CYS A 482 -19.62 -4.42 5.45
CA CYS A 482 -18.19 -4.14 5.31
C CYS A 482 -17.46 -5.12 4.35
N LYS A 483 -16.21 -4.78 4.00
CA LYS A 483 -15.23 -5.69 3.40
C LYS A 483 -14.18 -6.06 4.44
N VAL A 484 -14.14 -7.31 4.88
CA VAL A 484 -13.22 -7.78 5.92
C VAL A 484 -12.04 -8.57 5.32
N HIS A 485 -10.82 -8.24 5.71
CA HIS A 485 -9.55 -8.78 5.16
C HIS A 485 -8.51 -9.13 6.24
N ASN A 486 -8.88 -9.06 7.52
CA ASN A 486 -8.04 -9.41 8.66
C ASN A 486 -8.82 -10.30 9.63
N GLY A 487 -8.12 -11.11 10.41
CA GLY A 487 -8.70 -11.95 11.47
C GLY A 487 -8.78 -13.43 11.13
N LEU A 488 -8.58 -13.79 9.86
CA LEU A 488 -8.41 -15.17 9.40
C LEU A 488 -6.94 -15.47 9.10
N ASP A 489 -6.51 -16.70 9.33
CA ASP A 489 -5.16 -17.17 9.02
C ASP A 489 -5.05 -17.83 7.62
N ASP A 490 -3.83 -18.12 7.18
CA ASP A 490 -3.54 -18.66 5.85
C ASP A 490 -4.06 -20.11 5.62
N GLU A 491 -4.52 -20.83 6.66
CA GLU A 491 -5.16 -22.13 6.57
C GLU A 491 -6.69 -21.99 6.49
N GLN A 492 -7.28 -21.11 7.29
CA GLN A 492 -8.69 -20.74 7.23
C GLN A 492 -9.06 -20.15 5.86
N LEU A 493 -8.21 -19.28 5.28
CA LEU A 493 -8.44 -18.71 3.94
C LEU A 493 -8.44 -19.80 2.85
N LYS A 494 -7.56 -20.82 2.94
CA LYS A 494 -7.58 -21.99 2.03
C LYS A 494 -8.84 -22.82 2.23
N THR A 495 -9.21 -23.09 3.48
CA THR A 495 -10.42 -23.84 3.82
C THR A 495 -11.66 -23.17 3.23
N PHE A 496 -11.85 -21.86 3.39
CA PHE A 496 -12.95 -21.12 2.78
C PHE A 496 -12.88 -21.08 1.25
N THR A 497 -11.68 -20.96 0.66
CA THR A 497 -11.51 -21.04 -0.81
C THR A 497 -11.97 -22.39 -1.37
N ASN A 498 -11.72 -23.48 -0.64
CA ASN A 498 -12.03 -24.84 -1.09
C ASN A 498 -13.46 -25.31 -0.75
N THR A 499 -14.18 -24.63 0.15
CA THR A 499 -15.47 -25.13 0.71
C THR A 499 -16.68 -24.23 0.46
N LEU A 500 -16.50 -22.97 0.10
CA LEU A 500 -17.63 -22.07 -0.16
C LEU A 500 -18.16 -22.24 -1.59
N ASP A 501 -19.43 -22.64 -1.71
CA ASP A 501 -20.16 -22.67 -2.98
C ASP A 501 -20.41 -21.23 -3.49
N MET A 502 -19.45 -20.76 -4.28
CA MET A 502 -19.36 -19.43 -4.86
C MET A 502 -19.64 -19.47 -6.37
N VAL A 503 -20.18 -18.37 -6.91
CA VAL A 503 -20.31 -18.11 -8.35
C VAL A 503 -19.66 -16.78 -8.68
N GLU A 504 -19.09 -16.67 -9.88
CA GLU A 504 -18.57 -15.40 -10.41
C GLU A 504 -19.72 -14.40 -10.50
N PHE A 505 -19.46 -13.14 -10.12
CA PHE A 505 -20.49 -12.13 -9.99
C PHE A 505 -20.42 -11.08 -11.10
N ASN A 506 -21.59 -10.73 -11.62
CA ASN A 506 -21.81 -9.62 -12.53
C ASN A 506 -22.91 -8.73 -11.93
N GLN A 507 -22.63 -7.44 -11.73
CA GLN A 507 -23.60 -6.51 -11.16
C GLN A 507 -24.90 -6.39 -11.97
N ASP A 508 -24.86 -6.61 -13.30
CA ASP A 508 -26.04 -6.58 -14.17
C ASP A 508 -26.95 -7.82 -13.96
N GLU A 509 -26.42 -8.91 -13.36
CA GLU A 509 -27.14 -10.14 -13.00
C GLU A 509 -27.32 -10.27 -11.48
N CYS A 510 -27.27 -9.15 -10.74
CA CYS A 510 -27.31 -9.16 -9.27
C CYS A 510 -28.62 -9.81 -8.74
N PRO A 511 -28.53 -10.87 -7.92
CA PRO A 511 -29.70 -11.61 -7.50
C PRO A 511 -30.51 -10.82 -6.46
N LEU A 512 -31.84 -10.94 -6.50
CA LEU A 512 -32.78 -10.18 -5.67
C LEU A 512 -32.51 -10.25 -4.16
N TRP A 513 -31.87 -11.32 -3.67
CA TRP A 513 -31.51 -11.46 -2.25
C TRP A 513 -30.34 -10.56 -1.81
N LEU A 514 -29.63 -9.89 -2.71
CA LEU A 514 -28.46 -9.06 -2.42
C LEU A 514 -28.69 -7.58 -2.78
N ASP A 515 -28.43 -6.68 -1.84
CA ASP A 515 -28.26 -5.24 -2.09
C ASP A 515 -26.77 -4.91 -2.03
N VAL A 516 -26.13 -4.81 -3.20
CA VAL A 516 -24.73 -4.39 -3.34
C VAL A 516 -24.64 -3.25 -4.35
N THR A 517 -23.80 -2.26 -4.08
CA THR A 517 -23.53 -1.17 -5.04
C THR A 517 -22.38 -1.55 -5.96
N ARG A 518 -22.39 -1.05 -7.20
CA ARG A 518 -21.35 -1.36 -8.21
C ARG A 518 -19.93 -0.95 -7.80
N THR A 519 -19.77 -0.09 -6.81
CA THR A 519 -18.48 0.28 -6.20
C THR A 519 -17.91 -0.83 -5.28
N LEU A 520 -18.75 -1.80 -4.90
CA LEU A 520 -18.41 -2.94 -4.05
C LEU A 520 -18.49 -4.29 -4.78
N GLU A 521 -18.78 -4.30 -6.08
CA GLU A 521 -18.85 -5.48 -6.94
C GLU A 521 -17.75 -6.52 -6.59
N PRO A 522 -18.11 -7.68 -5.99
CA PRO A 522 -17.16 -8.73 -5.66
C PRO A 522 -16.78 -9.57 -6.88
N ASP A 523 -15.62 -10.24 -6.81
CA ASP A 523 -15.23 -11.21 -7.84
C ASP A 523 -16.17 -12.43 -7.80
N TRP A 524 -16.66 -12.81 -6.61
CA TRP A 524 -17.63 -13.89 -6.42
C TRP A 524 -18.69 -13.58 -5.36
N ILE A 525 -19.90 -14.15 -5.51
CA ILE A 525 -20.94 -14.21 -4.47
C ILE A 525 -21.26 -15.65 -4.08
N VAL A 526 -21.77 -15.85 -2.87
CA VAL A 526 -22.25 -17.18 -2.42
C VAL A 526 -23.49 -17.58 -3.22
N ARG A 527 -23.56 -18.82 -3.74
CA ARG A 527 -24.74 -19.30 -4.48
C ARG A 527 -26.00 -19.30 -3.63
N ASN A 528 -25.85 -19.53 -2.32
CA ASN A 528 -26.96 -19.56 -1.38
C ASN A 528 -26.55 -18.97 -0.01
N PRO A 529 -26.92 -17.72 0.31
CA PRO A 529 -26.55 -17.08 1.59
C PRO A 529 -27.12 -17.82 2.80
N LYS A 530 -28.17 -18.65 2.63
CA LYS A 530 -28.77 -19.43 3.72
C LYS A 530 -27.89 -20.60 4.20
N LYS A 531 -26.83 -20.95 3.44
CA LYS A 531 -25.78 -21.91 3.80
C LYS A 531 -24.43 -21.25 4.13
N SER A 532 -24.35 -19.92 4.06
CA SER A 532 -23.09 -19.19 4.21
C SER A 532 -22.65 -19.09 5.69
N PRO A 533 -21.35 -19.12 6.00
CA PRO A 533 -20.86 -18.93 7.36
C PRO A 533 -21.16 -17.52 7.89
N VAL A 534 -21.22 -17.43 9.22
CA VAL A 534 -21.36 -16.18 9.97
C VAL A 534 -20.00 -15.86 10.61
N PHE A 535 -19.52 -14.64 10.42
CA PHE A 535 -18.32 -14.10 11.04
C PHE A 535 -18.70 -13.06 12.07
N GLU A 536 -18.18 -13.20 13.29
CA GLU A 536 -18.18 -12.14 14.28
C GLU A 536 -17.14 -11.09 13.85
N VAL A 537 -17.60 -9.86 13.63
CA VAL A 537 -16.77 -8.77 13.11
C VAL A 537 -16.79 -7.59 14.08
N THR A 538 -15.61 -7.18 14.52
CA THR A 538 -15.38 -5.95 15.30
C THR A 538 -14.69 -4.88 14.45
N GLY A 539 -14.83 -3.62 14.87
CA GLY A 539 -14.14 -2.49 14.26
C GLY A 539 -14.39 -1.19 15.00
N PHE A 540 -13.52 -0.20 14.78
CA PHE A 540 -13.25 0.96 15.64
C PHE A 540 -14.48 1.81 15.99
N ASP A 541 -15.33 2.05 15.00
CA ASP A 541 -16.62 2.73 15.11
C ASP A 541 -17.58 2.29 13.99
N TYR A 542 -18.87 2.57 14.20
CA TYR A 542 -19.88 2.51 13.15
C TYR A 542 -19.92 3.86 12.42
N SER A 543 -19.25 3.91 11.27
CA SER A 543 -19.06 5.09 10.43
C SER A 543 -20.11 5.21 9.32
N GLU A 544 -20.34 6.41 8.81
CA GLU A 544 -21.16 6.62 7.60
C GLU A 544 -20.43 6.06 6.37
N SER A 545 -21.17 5.43 5.45
CA SER A 545 -20.62 4.82 4.23
C SER A 545 -21.34 5.30 2.98
N GLN A 546 -20.58 5.71 1.97
CA GLN A 546 -21.12 6.09 0.66
C GLN A 546 -21.28 4.90 -0.30
N VAL A 547 -20.97 3.67 0.14
CA VAL A 547 -20.90 2.48 -0.72
C VAL A 547 -21.66 1.27 -0.17
N HIS A 548 -21.71 1.07 1.14
CA HIS A 548 -22.47 -0.03 1.75
C HIS A 548 -23.97 0.25 1.77
N SER A 549 -24.78 -0.79 1.99
CA SER A 549 -26.25 -0.76 1.84
C SER A 549 -27.03 -0.96 3.15
N ALA A 550 -26.38 -1.43 4.21
CA ALA A 550 -26.94 -1.35 5.55
C ALA A 550 -27.07 0.12 5.99
N THR A 551 -28.10 0.43 6.79
CA THR A 551 -28.48 1.80 7.19
C THR A 551 -28.79 1.92 8.67
N ASP A 552 -28.45 3.05 9.28
CA ASP A 552 -28.82 3.37 10.67
C ASP A 552 -30.32 3.73 10.84
N GLU A 553 -30.75 4.03 12.07
CA GLU A 553 -32.15 4.42 12.36
C GLU A 553 -32.63 5.65 11.56
N LYS A 554 -31.72 6.49 11.05
CA LYS A 554 -32.02 7.69 10.26
C LYS A 554 -31.97 7.43 8.75
N GLY A 555 -31.73 6.20 8.33
CA GLY A 555 -31.57 5.82 6.92
C GLY A 555 -30.20 6.13 6.33
N ASN A 556 -29.23 6.64 7.11
CA ASN A 556 -27.88 6.87 6.60
C ASN A 556 -27.17 5.54 6.40
N ARG A 557 -26.51 5.37 5.25
CA ARG A 557 -25.71 4.18 4.95
C ARG A 557 -24.50 4.10 5.89
N VAL A 558 -24.16 2.89 6.35
CA VAL A 558 -23.16 2.67 7.42
C VAL A 558 -22.16 1.56 7.10
N SER A 559 -21.00 1.60 7.75
CA SER A 559 -19.99 0.55 7.72
C SER A 559 -19.14 0.50 9.00
N ILE A 560 -18.70 -0.71 9.35
CA ILE A 560 -17.73 -0.94 10.43
C ILE A 560 -16.34 -0.47 9.98
N ARG A 561 -15.73 0.47 10.71
CA ARG A 561 -14.41 1.00 10.38
C ARG A 561 -13.29 0.07 10.86
N PHE A 562 -12.29 -0.19 10.00
CA PHE A 562 -11.19 -1.14 10.25
C PHE A 562 -11.67 -2.56 10.68
N PRO A 563 -12.56 -3.20 9.90
CA PRO A 563 -13.19 -4.45 10.29
C PRO A 563 -12.18 -5.61 10.40
N ARG A 564 -12.40 -6.47 11.40
CA ARG A 564 -11.63 -7.70 11.65
C ARG A 564 -12.60 -8.82 12.00
N VAL A 565 -12.37 -10.04 11.48
CA VAL A 565 -13.01 -11.23 12.04
C VAL A 565 -12.37 -11.49 13.42
N THR A 566 -13.19 -11.57 14.47
CA THR A 566 -12.73 -12.04 15.79
C THR A 566 -12.98 -13.53 15.95
N LYS A 567 -14.07 -14.04 15.38
CA LYS A 567 -14.50 -15.43 15.53
C LYS A 567 -15.32 -15.91 14.33
N ILE A 568 -15.10 -17.16 13.92
CA ILE A 568 -15.98 -17.88 12.99
C ILE A 568 -17.12 -18.48 13.86
N ARG A 569 -18.37 -18.10 13.58
CA ARG A 569 -19.53 -18.46 14.40
C ARG A 569 -20.23 -19.69 13.85
N THR A 570 -19.61 -20.85 14.04
CA THR A 570 -20.13 -22.15 13.57
C THR A 570 -21.46 -22.55 14.21
N GLU A 571 -21.82 -21.95 15.34
CA GLU A 571 -23.12 -22.12 15.99
C GLU A 571 -24.22 -21.19 15.42
N LYS A 572 -23.87 -20.24 14.55
CA LYS A 572 -24.79 -19.29 13.93
C LYS A 572 -25.03 -19.58 12.45
N ASN A 573 -26.19 -19.15 11.98
CA ASN A 573 -26.60 -19.17 10.57
C ASN A 573 -27.28 -17.84 10.21
N TYR A 574 -27.68 -17.66 8.95
CA TYR A 574 -28.28 -16.41 8.47
C TYR A 574 -29.53 -15.89 9.22
N LYS A 575 -30.21 -16.72 10.02
CA LYS A 575 -31.33 -16.31 10.90
C LYS A 575 -30.91 -15.87 12.30
N THR A 576 -29.71 -16.25 12.75
CA THR A 576 -29.17 -15.96 14.10
C THR A 576 -27.94 -15.06 14.07
N ALA A 577 -27.42 -14.78 12.87
CA ALA A 577 -26.63 -13.60 12.56
C ALA A 577 -27.39 -12.30 12.89
N THR A 578 -26.66 -11.21 13.07
CA THR A 578 -27.23 -9.88 13.33
C THR A 578 -28.14 -9.45 12.17
N THR A 579 -29.36 -9.05 12.48
CA THR A 579 -30.33 -8.44 11.55
C THR A 579 -30.06 -6.94 11.36
N LEU A 580 -30.66 -6.32 10.34
CA LEU A 580 -30.58 -4.88 10.14
C LEU A 580 -31.16 -4.08 11.33
N GLN A 581 -32.20 -4.62 11.98
CA GLN A 581 -32.81 -4.05 13.18
C GLN A 581 -31.85 -4.07 14.38
N GLU A 582 -31.19 -5.20 14.63
CA GLU A 582 -30.18 -5.32 15.71
C GLU A 582 -28.95 -4.47 15.41
N LEU A 583 -28.46 -4.44 14.16
CA LEU A 583 -27.35 -3.59 13.75
C LEU A 583 -27.62 -2.11 14.05
N ARG A 584 -28.85 -1.63 13.79
CA ARG A 584 -29.28 -0.27 14.15
C ARG A 584 -29.21 -0.01 15.66
N HIS A 585 -29.53 -1.01 16.47
CA HIS A 585 -29.38 -0.94 17.93
C HIS A 585 -27.91 -0.88 18.35
N LEU A 586 -27.03 -1.75 17.82
CA LEU A 586 -25.58 -1.72 18.10
C LEU A 586 -24.95 -0.36 17.73
N ILE A 587 -25.35 0.22 16.59
CA ILE A 587 -24.91 1.56 16.15
C ILE A 587 -25.32 2.63 17.17
N LYS A 588 -26.54 2.54 17.71
CA LYS A 588 -27.10 3.48 18.69
C LYS A 588 -26.41 3.33 20.05
N SER A 589 -26.34 2.12 20.58
CA SER A 589 -25.67 1.81 21.85
C SER A 589 -24.20 2.20 21.82
N SER A 590 -23.48 1.92 20.72
CA SER A 590 -22.10 2.40 20.52
C SER A 590 -21.99 3.92 20.55
N ARG A 591 -22.86 4.66 19.85
CA ARG A 591 -22.90 6.14 19.85
C ARG A 591 -23.25 6.71 21.23
N GLU A 592 -24.20 6.09 21.94
CA GLU A 592 -24.58 6.50 23.29
C GLU A 592 -23.48 6.20 24.34
N ASN A 593 -22.78 5.06 24.23
CA ASN A 593 -21.70 4.68 25.14
C ASN A 593 -20.49 5.63 25.00
N LEU A 594 -20.18 6.06 23.77
CA LEU A 594 -19.21 7.15 23.53
C LEU A 594 -19.59 8.44 24.27
N GLN A 595 -20.87 8.83 24.25
CA GLN A 595 -21.38 10.04 24.93
C GLN A 595 -21.47 9.89 26.47
N LYS A 596 -21.86 8.70 26.95
CA LYS A 596 -21.98 8.38 28.39
C LYS A 596 -20.63 8.32 29.08
N ASN A 597 -19.58 7.84 28.40
CA ASN A 597 -18.22 7.86 28.95
C ASN A 597 -17.66 9.29 29.07
N SER A 598 -17.92 10.17 28.10
CA SER A 598 -17.57 11.60 28.22
C SER A 598 -18.35 12.36 29.30
N SER A 599 -19.56 11.93 29.67
CA SER A 599 -20.40 12.61 30.67
C SER A 599 -20.35 12.02 32.09
N LYS A 600 -19.99 10.74 32.26
CA LYS A 600 -19.64 10.20 33.59
C LYS A 600 -18.42 10.90 34.20
N HIS A 601 -17.47 11.34 33.38
CA HIS A 601 -16.29 12.08 33.83
C HIS A 601 -16.58 13.54 34.24
N SER A 602 -17.66 14.18 33.76
CA SER A 602 -18.05 15.51 34.26
C SER A 602 -18.82 15.43 35.58
N LEU A 603 -19.61 14.37 35.82
CA LEU A 603 -20.26 14.13 37.11
C LEU A 603 -19.26 13.90 38.25
N LYS A 604 -18.11 13.25 37.96
CA LYS A 604 -17.03 13.04 38.94
C LYS A 604 -16.30 14.33 39.36
N ARG A 605 -16.50 15.47 38.68
CA ARG A 605 -16.03 16.79 39.15
C ARG A 605 -16.92 17.36 40.25
N LYS A 606 -18.24 17.34 40.08
CA LYS A 606 -19.17 17.89 41.08
C LYS A 606 -19.00 17.26 42.47
N THR A 607 -18.75 15.95 42.54
CA THR A 607 -18.46 15.24 43.80
C THR A 607 -17.08 15.53 44.41
N MET A 608 -16.32 16.50 43.88
CA MET A 608 -15.05 16.99 44.45
C MET A 608 -15.00 18.53 44.60
N GLU A 609 -16.07 19.26 44.24
CA GLU A 609 -16.16 20.72 44.40
C GLU A 609 -17.13 21.16 45.52
N GLU A 610 -17.86 20.22 46.14
CA GLU A 610 -18.76 20.46 47.28
C GLU A 610 -18.21 19.83 48.58
N CYS A 611 -17.02 20.25 49.01
CA CYS A 611 -16.53 20.05 50.38
C CYS A 611 -15.40 21.04 50.72
N SER A 612 -15.76 22.26 51.15
CA SER A 612 -14.82 23.34 51.48
C SER A 612 -14.86 23.71 52.97
N ASP A 613 -13.71 23.58 53.63
CA ASP A 613 -13.24 24.38 54.76
C ASP A 613 -14.23 24.73 55.90
N GLU A 614 -14.38 23.83 56.87
CA GLU A 614 -14.46 24.20 58.30
C GLU A 614 -13.52 23.31 59.15
N ASP A 615 -13.18 23.79 60.35
CA ASP A 615 -12.33 23.19 61.40
C ASP A 615 -10.86 22.84 61.11
N LYS A 616 -9.98 23.74 61.57
CA LYS A 616 -8.55 23.49 61.83
C LYS A 616 -8.33 23.12 63.31
N ALA A 617 -7.33 22.26 63.54
CA ALA A 617 -6.83 21.78 64.83
C ALA A 617 -7.85 20.91 65.60
N ASP A 618 -7.52 19.65 65.93
CA ASP A 618 -6.65 19.38 67.08
C ASP A 618 -5.92 18.01 67.02
N CYS A 619 -5.34 17.59 68.15
CA CYS A 619 -4.88 16.25 68.52
C CYS A 619 -3.53 15.78 67.95
N VAL A 620 -2.47 16.08 68.72
CA VAL A 620 -1.22 15.31 68.74
C VAL A 620 -1.39 14.10 69.69
N THR A 621 -0.65 13.02 69.45
CA THR A 621 -0.45 11.80 70.28
C THR A 621 -1.43 10.63 70.12
N ALA A 622 -0.89 9.49 69.65
CA ALA A 622 -1.06 8.15 70.23
C ALA A 622 0.04 7.20 69.69
N SER A 623 0.49 6.22 70.47
CA SER A 623 1.65 5.37 70.11
C SER A 623 1.35 3.87 70.02
N LYS A 624 1.97 3.22 69.01
CA LYS A 624 2.54 1.85 69.00
C LYS A 624 1.77 0.69 69.68
N LYS A 625 1.50 -0.38 68.92
CA LYS A 625 1.77 -1.81 69.26
C LYS A 625 1.58 -2.70 68.00
N ARG A 626 2.57 -3.56 67.63
CA ARG A 626 2.66 -5.03 67.87
C ARG A 626 1.58 -5.87 67.17
N LYS A 627 1.79 -7.07 66.60
CA LYS A 627 2.92 -8.01 66.35
C LYS A 627 2.47 -8.86 65.11
N ALA A 628 3.28 -9.23 64.12
CA ALA A 628 4.43 -10.15 64.09
C ALA A 628 4.12 -11.64 64.43
N SER A 629 4.00 -12.48 63.39
CA SER A 629 4.26 -13.94 63.43
C SER A 629 4.52 -14.52 62.02
N SER A 630 5.58 -15.34 61.90
CA SER A 630 5.87 -16.19 60.74
C SER A 630 6.12 -17.61 61.23
N PRO A 631 5.99 -18.62 60.35
CA PRO A 631 6.98 -19.73 60.28
C PRO A 631 7.34 -20.02 58.80
N ASP A 632 8.63 -20.03 58.41
CA ASP A 632 9.55 -21.20 58.37
C ASP A 632 9.43 -22.09 57.11
N ASN A 633 10.48 -22.73 56.56
CA ASN A 633 11.95 -22.52 56.56
C ASN A 633 12.59 -23.45 55.49
N LYS A 634 13.93 -23.43 55.37
CA LYS A 634 14.84 -24.31 54.59
C LYS A 634 14.94 -23.96 53.08
N GLY A 635 16.14 -23.81 52.51
CA GLY A 635 17.48 -23.78 53.13
C GLY A 635 18.63 -23.61 52.12
N SER A 636 19.87 -23.53 52.65
CA SER A 636 21.22 -23.81 52.09
C SER A 636 21.47 -23.80 50.56
N SER A 637 22.60 -23.29 50.04
CA SER A 637 23.83 -22.80 50.69
C SER A 637 24.79 -22.08 49.71
N VAL A 638 25.78 -21.35 50.29
CA VAL A 638 27.15 -20.95 49.82
C VAL A 638 27.70 -21.76 48.61
N VAL A 639 28.49 -21.27 47.63
CA VAL A 639 29.73 -20.41 47.57
C VAL A 639 29.97 -19.94 46.10
N SER A 640 30.85 -18.98 45.69
CA SER A 640 31.59 -17.85 46.31
C SER A 640 32.37 -17.01 45.25
N LYS A 641 32.73 -15.74 45.55
CA LYS A 641 33.80 -14.89 44.91
C LYS A 641 33.54 -14.44 43.45
N SER A 642 34.14 -13.36 42.90
CA SER A 642 35.09 -12.32 43.39
C SER A 642 34.88 -11.01 42.60
N LEU A 643 34.92 -9.82 43.25
CA LEU A 643 36.02 -8.82 43.19
C LEU A 643 36.54 -8.52 41.77
N VAL A 644 36.34 -7.33 41.18
CA VAL A 644 36.85 -5.98 41.54
C VAL A 644 38.36 -5.80 41.31
N ASN A 645 38.69 -5.07 40.24
CA ASN A 645 39.59 -3.91 40.23
C ASN A 645 39.17 -3.04 39.00
N ASN A 646 39.00 -1.72 39.03
CA ASN A 646 39.72 -0.59 39.66
C ASN A 646 41.10 -0.24 39.07
N ASN A 647 41.27 1.08 38.92
CA ASN A 647 42.50 1.87 38.77
C ASN A 647 43.27 1.80 37.44
N SER A 648 43.98 2.88 37.04
CA SER A 648 43.84 4.33 37.35
C SER A 648 44.77 5.17 36.45
N ASN A 649 44.79 6.48 36.69
CA ASN A 649 45.76 7.50 36.26
C ASN A 649 45.55 8.04 34.83
N VAL A 650 45.40 9.35 34.56
CA VAL A 650 45.96 10.62 35.13
C VAL A 650 47.32 10.98 34.51
N ILE A 651 47.59 12.30 34.46
CA ILE A 651 48.74 13.03 33.88
C ILE A 651 48.56 13.34 32.39
N ASN A 652 48.86 14.54 31.86
CA ASN A 652 48.83 15.94 32.35
C ASN A 652 49.08 16.86 31.13
N SER A 653 49.04 18.19 31.32
CA SER A 653 49.82 19.22 30.58
C SER A 653 49.58 19.44 29.07
N ASN A 654 49.89 20.59 28.47
CA ASN A 654 49.79 22.00 28.94
C ASN A 654 49.90 22.94 27.70
N SER A 655 49.84 24.26 27.93
CA SER A 655 50.51 25.35 27.18
C SER A 655 50.24 25.57 25.68
N ASN A 656 49.66 26.74 25.40
CA ASN A 656 50.18 27.85 24.55
C ASN A 656 50.84 27.55 23.19
N GLY A 657 50.53 28.37 22.16
CA GLY A 657 51.27 28.29 20.88
C GLY A 657 51.03 29.34 19.79
N ASN A 658 50.79 30.62 20.13
CA ASN A 658 51.08 31.83 19.32
C ASN A 658 51.19 31.78 17.76
N ASN A 659 50.34 32.63 17.15
CA ASN A 659 50.73 33.77 16.29
C ASN A 659 50.78 33.71 14.74
N ASN A 660 50.52 34.92 14.21
CA ASN A 660 50.86 35.52 12.91
C ASN A 660 50.10 35.00 11.67
N HIS A 661 49.28 35.82 10.98
CA HIS A 661 49.50 37.13 10.33
C HIS A 661 50.02 37.02 8.88
N ASN A 662 49.10 37.17 7.92
CA ASN A 662 49.02 38.27 6.93
C ASN A 662 47.62 38.16 6.28
N HIS A 663 46.72 39.15 6.19
CA HIS A 663 46.78 40.62 6.03
C HIS A 663 47.07 41.09 4.58
N ASN A 664 46.22 42.01 4.10
CA ASN A 664 46.29 42.81 2.87
C ASN A 664 45.90 42.11 1.53
N ASN A 665 45.20 42.75 0.58
CA ASN A 665 44.51 44.06 0.63
C ASN A 665 43.40 44.20 -0.44
N ASP A 666 42.58 45.25 -0.30
CA ASP A 666 41.55 45.67 -1.25
C ASP A 666 42.08 46.16 -2.61
N ASN A 667 41.24 46.08 -3.65
CA ASN A 667 40.65 47.21 -4.39
C ASN A 667 39.88 46.68 -5.63
N LYS A 668 39.04 47.40 -6.39
CA LYS A 668 38.01 48.45 -6.20
C LYS A 668 37.60 48.93 -7.62
N ALA A 669 36.32 48.81 -7.96
CA ALA A 669 35.54 49.59 -8.95
C ALA A 669 36.13 50.03 -10.34
N ASN A 670 35.49 49.57 -11.44
CA ASN A 670 34.62 50.37 -12.34
C ASN A 670 34.18 49.52 -13.55
N VAL A 671 32.89 49.44 -13.94
CA VAL A 671 31.98 50.45 -14.55
C VAL A 671 32.31 50.76 -16.02
N LEU A 672 31.43 50.27 -16.92
CA LEU A 672 30.94 50.99 -18.10
C LEU A 672 29.66 50.31 -18.64
N ALA A 673 28.82 51.04 -19.38
CA ALA A 673 27.48 50.60 -19.81
C ALA A 673 27.09 51.18 -21.19
N ILE A 674 26.09 50.56 -21.83
CA ILE A 674 25.32 50.95 -23.03
C ILE A 674 24.02 50.09 -22.95
N THR A 675 22.77 50.58 -22.78
CA THR A 675 21.88 51.46 -23.60
C THR A 675 21.48 50.86 -24.96
N GLU A 676 20.25 50.89 -25.50
CA GLU A 676 18.83 51.12 -25.08
C GLU A 676 17.96 50.24 -26.04
N SER A 677 16.64 49.97 -25.97
CA SER A 677 15.41 50.79 -25.87
C SER A 677 14.18 49.86 -25.61
N LYS A 678 13.09 50.21 -24.90
CA LYS A 678 11.81 50.89 -25.30
C LYS A 678 11.16 50.34 -26.60
N THR A 679 9.83 50.13 -26.73
CA THR A 679 8.56 50.77 -26.24
C THR A 679 7.51 49.72 -25.76
N GLU A 680 6.50 49.95 -24.88
CA GLU A 680 5.28 50.85 -24.88
C GLU A 680 4.23 50.52 -25.99
N LEU A 681 2.88 50.59 -25.84
CA LEU A 681 1.90 50.67 -24.72
C LEU A 681 0.42 50.46 -25.24
N ALA A 682 -0.60 50.44 -24.35
CA ALA A 682 -2.09 50.48 -24.59
C ALA A 682 -2.76 49.27 -25.31
N VAL A 683 -4.04 48.84 -25.14
CA VAL A 683 -5.31 49.28 -24.48
C VAL A 683 -6.40 49.95 -25.36
N SER A 684 -7.41 49.17 -25.80
CA SER A 684 -8.88 49.47 -25.95
C SER A 684 -9.57 48.25 -26.62
N VAL A 685 -10.69 47.66 -26.17
CA VAL A 685 -12.12 48.08 -26.14
C VAL A 685 -12.81 48.17 -27.51
N LYS A 686 -13.70 47.18 -27.77
CA LYS A 686 -14.91 47.09 -28.65
C LYS A 686 -14.99 47.86 -29.99
N GLU A 687 -15.43 47.16 -31.05
CA GLU A 687 -16.84 47.14 -31.53
C GLU A 687 -17.10 46.06 -32.62
N GLU A 688 -18.37 45.77 -32.93
CA GLU A 688 -18.86 44.90 -34.03
C GLU A 688 -19.46 45.75 -35.17
N PRO A 689 -19.52 45.23 -36.42
CA PRO A 689 -20.77 44.64 -36.95
C PRO A 689 -20.54 43.21 -37.55
N LYS A 690 -21.49 42.24 -37.58
CA LYS A 690 -22.82 42.16 -38.27
C LYS A 690 -22.72 42.14 -39.81
N GLU A 691 -23.59 41.49 -40.61
CA GLU A 691 -24.80 40.64 -40.42
C GLU A 691 -25.00 39.78 -41.71
N ASP A 692 -25.96 38.86 -41.94
CA ASP A 692 -27.18 38.37 -41.27
C ASP A 692 -27.48 36.90 -41.72
N ASN A 693 -28.67 36.38 -41.35
CA ASN A 693 -29.42 35.21 -41.83
C ASN A 693 -29.42 33.98 -40.89
N SER A 694 -30.32 33.84 -39.90
CA SER A 694 -31.82 33.88 -39.91
C SER A 694 -32.44 32.55 -40.40
N SER A 695 -33.66 32.14 -40.00
CA SER A 695 -34.47 32.38 -38.80
C SER A 695 -35.65 31.38 -38.80
N ALA A 696 -36.05 30.86 -37.64
CA ALA A 696 -37.44 30.48 -37.30
C ALA A 696 -37.49 29.73 -35.95
N ALA A 697 -37.91 30.41 -34.89
CA ALA A 697 -38.53 29.74 -33.75
C ALA A 697 -40.04 29.71 -33.98
N GLN A 698 -40.69 28.56 -33.80
CA GLN A 698 -42.15 28.48 -33.71
C GLN A 698 -42.56 27.97 -32.33
N GLU A 699 -43.66 28.53 -31.84
CA GLU A 699 -44.19 28.28 -30.51
C GLU A 699 -44.78 26.86 -30.43
N ILE A 700 -44.39 26.10 -29.41
CA ILE A 700 -45.19 24.96 -28.96
C ILE A 700 -46.05 25.45 -27.81
N THR A 701 -47.34 25.62 -28.10
CA THR A 701 -48.35 25.97 -27.11
C THR A 701 -48.36 24.97 -25.96
N LYS A 702 -48.50 25.47 -24.72
CA LYS A 702 -48.70 24.60 -23.56
C LYS A 702 -50.11 24.01 -23.58
N THR A 703 -50.29 22.94 -24.35
CA THR A 703 -51.34 21.97 -24.05
C THR A 703 -51.06 21.43 -22.64
N VAL A 704 -51.90 21.81 -21.68
CA VAL A 704 -51.87 21.21 -20.35
C VAL A 704 -52.37 19.78 -20.53
N ASP A 705 -51.44 18.83 -20.60
CA ASP A 705 -51.76 17.41 -20.60
C ASP A 705 -52.50 17.09 -19.30
N THR A 706 -53.82 16.88 -19.38
CA THR A 706 -54.70 16.72 -18.21
C THR A 706 -54.66 15.32 -17.60
N ARG A 707 -53.82 14.43 -18.15
CA ARG A 707 -53.70 13.05 -17.67
C ARG A 707 -53.03 12.98 -16.29
N PRO A 708 -53.47 12.09 -15.40
CA PRO A 708 -52.86 11.93 -14.08
C PRO A 708 -51.40 11.47 -14.18
N ILE A 709 -50.60 11.81 -13.17
CA ILE A 709 -49.24 11.29 -13.00
C ILE A 709 -49.32 9.78 -12.78
N CYS A 710 -48.41 9.00 -13.38
CA CYS A 710 -48.43 7.55 -13.19
C CYS A 710 -48.20 7.19 -11.71
N PRO A 711 -49.06 6.37 -11.07
CA PRO A 711 -48.86 5.91 -9.70
C PRO A 711 -47.86 4.73 -9.61
N TYR A 712 -47.42 4.20 -10.76
CA TYR A 712 -46.38 3.20 -10.90
C TYR A 712 -45.09 3.89 -11.38
N ASP A 713 -43.93 3.27 -11.19
CA ASP A 713 -42.64 3.92 -11.43
C ASP A 713 -42.33 4.18 -12.93
N ALA A 714 -41.21 4.86 -13.18
CA ALA A 714 -40.78 5.29 -14.50
C ALA A 714 -40.45 4.16 -15.50
N THR A 715 -40.65 2.89 -15.16
CA THR A 715 -40.54 1.72 -16.05
C THR A 715 -41.90 1.14 -16.49
N CYS A 716 -43.01 1.57 -15.89
CA CYS A 716 -44.39 1.10 -16.08
C CYS A 716 -44.79 0.79 -17.55
N TYR A 717 -44.42 1.66 -18.50
CA TYR A 717 -44.75 1.50 -19.92
C TYR A 717 -44.13 0.26 -20.59
N ARG A 718 -43.12 -0.37 -19.98
CA ARG A 718 -42.45 -1.58 -20.50
C ARG A 718 -43.28 -2.84 -20.34
N GLU A 719 -44.13 -2.89 -19.31
CA GLU A 719 -44.97 -4.05 -19.01
C GLU A 719 -46.39 -3.89 -19.57
N LYS A 720 -46.88 -2.64 -19.68
CA LYS A 720 -48.22 -2.34 -20.24
C LYS A 720 -48.18 -1.09 -21.13
N ALA A 721 -48.14 -1.30 -22.44
CA ALA A 721 -48.10 -0.22 -23.43
C ALA A 721 -49.30 0.73 -23.35
N GLU A 722 -50.48 0.22 -23.00
CA GLU A 722 -51.74 0.98 -22.84
C GLU A 722 -51.60 2.16 -21.84
N HIS A 723 -50.79 1.99 -20.79
CA HIS A 723 -50.58 3.03 -19.77
C HIS A 723 -49.90 4.29 -20.34
N PHE A 724 -49.17 4.20 -21.45
CA PHE A 724 -48.53 5.35 -22.11
C PHE A 724 -49.56 6.35 -22.67
N GLY A 725 -50.74 5.87 -23.08
CA GLY A 725 -51.86 6.71 -23.47
C GLY A 725 -52.54 7.42 -22.30
N ILE A 726 -52.43 6.86 -21.07
CA ILE A 726 -53.28 7.23 -19.93
C ILE A 726 -52.56 8.11 -18.88
N TYR A 727 -51.23 8.05 -18.77
CA TYR A 727 -50.48 8.70 -17.66
C TYR A 727 -49.28 9.57 -18.09
N GLN A 728 -49.02 10.64 -17.33
CA GLN A 728 -47.85 11.52 -17.50
C GLN A 728 -46.53 10.92 -17.00
N HIS A 729 -45.42 11.29 -17.67
CA HIS A 729 -44.03 10.89 -17.36
C HIS A 729 -43.03 12.05 -17.57
N PRO A 730 -41.88 12.14 -16.85
CA PRO A 730 -41.08 13.39 -16.80
C PRO A 730 -40.20 13.71 -18.04
N VAL A 731 -40.24 14.98 -18.47
CA VAL A 731 -39.68 15.52 -19.73
C VAL A 731 -38.15 15.40 -19.89
N ARG A 732 -37.37 15.12 -18.83
CA ARG A 732 -35.89 15.09 -18.93
C ARG A 732 -35.31 13.86 -19.66
N GLN A 733 -36.13 12.88 -20.02
CA GLN A 733 -35.69 11.65 -20.68
C GLN A 733 -35.88 11.64 -22.21
N THR A 734 -36.93 12.29 -22.74
CA THR A 734 -37.29 12.25 -24.18
C THR A 734 -36.17 12.71 -25.11
N LYS A 735 -35.39 13.73 -24.72
CA LYS A 735 -34.28 14.22 -25.58
C LYS A 735 -33.16 13.16 -25.78
N LYS A 736 -32.80 12.41 -24.73
CA LYS A 736 -31.83 11.31 -24.83
C LYS A 736 -32.40 10.09 -25.57
N ILE A 737 -33.70 9.84 -25.48
CA ILE A 737 -34.35 8.74 -26.21
C ILE A 737 -34.23 8.99 -27.72
N ASN A 738 -34.54 10.21 -28.17
CA ASN A 738 -34.43 10.57 -29.59
C ASN A 738 -32.99 10.45 -30.12
N GLU A 739 -31.99 10.92 -29.37
CA GLU A 739 -30.55 10.80 -29.73
C GLU A 739 -30.09 9.33 -29.87
N VAL A 740 -30.67 8.40 -29.11
CA VAL A 740 -30.35 6.96 -29.17
C VAL A 740 -31.07 6.30 -30.35
N SER A 741 -32.36 6.58 -30.56
CA SER A 741 -33.12 6.02 -31.69
C SER A 741 -32.57 6.47 -33.05
N GLN A 742 -32.10 7.71 -33.16
CA GLN A 742 -31.52 8.23 -34.40
C GLN A 742 -30.21 7.48 -34.76
N LYS A 743 -29.32 7.27 -33.78
CA LYS A 743 -28.10 6.46 -33.95
C LYS A 743 -28.37 4.99 -34.21
N TYR A 744 -29.49 4.45 -33.74
CA TYR A 744 -29.90 3.08 -34.04
C TYR A 744 -30.27 2.91 -35.52
N GLU A 745 -31.12 3.79 -36.06
CA GLU A 745 -31.52 3.72 -37.48
C GLU A 745 -30.38 4.05 -38.46
N GLU A 746 -29.45 4.95 -38.10
CA GLU A 746 -28.20 5.15 -38.86
C GLU A 746 -27.37 3.86 -38.95
N LYS A 747 -27.17 3.19 -37.81
CA LYS A 747 -26.37 1.96 -37.74
C LYS A 747 -27.05 0.77 -38.40
N LYS A 748 -28.38 0.70 -38.33
CA LYS A 748 -29.22 -0.30 -39.03
C LYS A 748 -29.12 -0.13 -40.54
N LYS A 749 -29.24 1.08 -41.08
CA LYS A 749 -29.06 1.35 -42.53
C LYS A 749 -27.67 1.00 -43.03
N GLN A 750 -26.63 1.19 -42.22
CA GLN A 750 -25.28 0.73 -42.57
C GLN A 750 -25.23 -0.81 -42.66
N VAL A 751 -25.75 -1.53 -41.66
CA VAL A 751 -25.79 -3.01 -41.66
C VAL A 751 -26.66 -3.55 -42.80
N GLU A 752 -27.80 -2.93 -43.11
CA GLU A 752 -28.64 -3.27 -44.26
C GLU A 752 -27.91 -3.05 -45.60
N LYS A 753 -27.04 -2.03 -45.70
CA LYS A 753 -26.16 -1.84 -46.85
C LYS A 753 -25.08 -2.94 -46.92
N ASP A 754 -24.37 -3.17 -45.82
CA ASP A 754 -23.27 -4.14 -45.73
C ASP A 754 -23.75 -5.56 -46.09
N ILE A 755 -24.98 -5.93 -45.69
CA ILE A 755 -25.62 -7.21 -46.04
C ILE A 755 -25.92 -7.33 -47.55
N ASN A 756 -26.28 -6.23 -48.22
CA ASN A 756 -26.63 -6.23 -49.64
C ASN A 756 -25.39 -6.24 -50.57
N GLU A 757 -24.20 -5.87 -50.07
CA GLU A 757 -22.96 -5.90 -50.85
C GLU A 757 -22.23 -7.28 -50.83
N LEU A 758 -22.72 -8.25 -50.04
CA LEU A 758 -22.18 -9.61 -49.96
C LEU A 758 -22.65 -10.52 -51.11
N THR A 759 -21.78 -10.66 -52.12
CA THR A 759 -22.05 -11.39 -53.37
C THR A 759 -22.32 -12.90 -53.20
N ASP A 760 -23.09 -13.49 -54.12
CA ASP A 760 -23.62 -14.86 -54.01
C ASP A 760 -22.59 -15.99 -53.99
N LYS A 761 -21.31 -15.69 -54.25
CA LYS A 761 -20.22 -16.66 -54.24
C LYS A 761 -20.01 -17.26 -52.83
N GLU A 762 -20.10 -16.44 -51.79
CA GLU A 762 -19.85 -16.86 -50.40
C GLU A 762 -21.02 -17.70 -49.83
N LYS A 763 -22.25 -17.41 -50.27
CA LYS A 763 -23.45 -18.17 -49.90
C LYS A 763 -23.39 -19.64 -50.36
N SER A 764 -22.64 -19.93 -51.43
CA SER A 764 -22.45 -21.29 -51.95
C SER A 764 -21.51 -22.12 -51.07
N ASP A 765 -20.34 -21.59 -50.74
CA ASP A 765 -19.33 -22.30 -49.94
C ASP A 765 -19.73 -22.42 -48.45
N HIS A 766 -20.48 -21.46 -47.91
CA HIS A 766 -21.00 -21.55 -46.54
C HIS A 766 -22.05 -22.68 -46.40
N ASN A 767 -22.93 -22.84 -47.40
CA ASN A 767 -23.91 -23.94 -47.40
C ASN A 767 -23.25 -25.32 -47.51
N LYS A 768 -22.17 -25.47 -48.30
CA LYS A 768 -21.40 -26.74 -48.34
C LYS A 768 -20.85 -27.11 -46.96
N LYS A 769 -20.19 -26.16 -46.28
CA LYS A 769 -19.63 -26.40 -44.94
C LYS A 769 -20.70 -26.73 -43.90
N LEU A 770 -21.88 -26.12 -43.97
CA LEU A 770 -23.01 -26.46 -43.08
C LEU A 770 -23.52 -27.90 -43.30
N VAL A 771 -23.59 -28.38 -44.55
CA VAL A 771 -23.98 -29.76 -44.86
C VAL A 771 -22.94 -30.76 -44.33
N GLU A 772 -21.64 -30.48 -44.50
CA GLU A 772 -20.56 -31.33 -43.97
C GLU A 772 -20.58 -31.41 -42.44
N LEU A 773 -20.73 -30.28 -41.75
CA LEU A 773 -20.86 -30.21 -40.29
C LEU A 773 -22.08 -30.98 -39.77
N ASN A 774 -23.24 -30.83 -40.41
CA ASN A 774 -24.47 -31.51 -39.99
C ASN A 774 -24.35 -33.03 -40.21
N ASN A 775 -23.72 -33.48 -41.29
CA ASN A 775 -23.46 -34.91 -41.52
C ASN A 775 -22.52 -35.51 -40.45
N SER A 776 -21.45 -34.80 -40.08
CA SER A 776 -20.53 -35.22 -39.00
C SER A 776 -21.21 -35.27 -37.63
N TYR A 777 -22.11 -34.31 -37.35
CA TYR A 777 -22.91 -34.29 -36.12
C TYR A 777 -23.86 -35.49 -36.05
N ASN A 778 -24.61 -35.76 -37.12
CA ASN A 778 -25.55 -36.88 -37.16
C ASN A 778 -24.86 -38.25 -37.06
N GLN A 779 -23.70 -38.45 -37.69
CA GLN A 779 -22.89 -39.67 -37.48
C GLN A 779 -22.45 -39.83 -36.02
N SER A 780 -22.09 -38.73 -35.34
CA SER A 780 -21.69 -38.75 -33.93
C SER A 780 -22.87 -39.10 -33.01
N VAL A 781 -24.06 -38.55 -33.27
CA VAL A 781 -25.30 -38.87 -32.54
C VAL A 781 -25.69 -40.34 -32.72
N GLU A 782 -25.61 -40.89 -33.93
CA GLU A 782 -25.97 -42.29 -34.17
C GLU A 782 -24.99 -43.27 -33.52
N GLY A 783 -23.69 -42.94 -33.52
CA GLY A 783 -22.68 -43.68 -32.76
C GLY A 783 -22.94 -43.69 -31.25
N ILE A 784 -23.47 -42.58 -30.69
CA ILE A 784 -23.88 -42.50 -29.28
C ILE A 784 -25.11 -43.38 -29.02
N LYS A 785 -26.11 -43.40 -29.91
CA LYS A 785 -27.28 -44.31 -29.78
C LYS A 785 -26.85 -45.78 -29.76
N GLN A 786 -26.07 -46.23 -30.75
CA GLN A 786 -25.59 -47.61 -30.83
C GLN A 786 -24.79 -48.03 -29.60
N LYS A 787 -24.01 -47.12 -29.02
CA LYS A 787 -23.25 -47.36 -27.79
C LYS A 787 -24.16 -47.50 -26.56
N LYS A 788 -25.20 -46.67 -26.45
CA LYS A 788 -26.24 -46.78 -25.41
C LYS A 788 -27.04 -48.09 -25.54
N GLU A 789 -27.38 -48.48 -26.76
CA GLU A 789 -28.14 -49.70 -27.05
C GLU A 789 -27.34 -50.96 -26.71
N LYS A 790 -26.04 -51.02 -27.04
CA LYS A 790 -25.15 -52.09 -26.58
C LYS A 790 -25.08 -52.20 -25.05
N MET A 791 -24.99 -51.07 -24.34
CA MET A 791 -24.98 -51.09 -22.86
C MET A 791 -26.31 -51.61 -22.28
N LEU A 792 -27.45 -51.25 -22.87
CA LEU A 792 -28.76 -51.78 -22.48
C LEU A 792 -28.88 -53.29 -22.74
N LEU A 793 -28.37 -53.78 -23.88
CA LEU A 793 -28.38 -55.20 -24.22
C LEU A 793 -27.48 -56.02 -23.27
N GLN A 794 -26.31 -55.49 -22.93
CA GLN A 794 -25.40 -56.11 -21.96
C GLN A 794 -26.01 -56.16 -20.56
N LEU A 795 -26.56 -55.03 -20.07
CA LEU A 795 -27.23 -54.97 -18.76
C LEU A 795 -28.41 -55.96 -18.69
N LYS A 796 -29.18 -56.10 -19.77
CA LYS A 796 -30.25 -57.10 -19.87
C LYS A 796 -29.70 -58.54 -19.75
N SER A 797 -28.61 -58.86 -20.45
CA SER A 797 -27.97 -60.19 -20.37
C SER A 797 -27.41 -60.48 -18.97
N GLU A 798 -26.84 -59.48 -18.29
CA GLU A 798 -26.38 -59.60 -16.91
C GLU A 798 -27.55 -59.85 -15.93
N MET A 799 -28.68 -59.15 -16.10
CA MET A 799 -29.91 -59.41 -15.34
C MET A 799 -30.51 -60.79 -15.61
N GLU A 800 -30.60 -61.22 -16.87
CA GLU A 800 -31.09 -62.56 -17.24
C GLU A 800 -30.20 -63.66 -16.66
N SER A 801 -28.88 -63.45 -16.62
CA SER A 801 -27.93 -64.37 -15.98
C SER A 801 -28.12 -64.44 -14.46
N GLN A 802 -28.36 -63.31 -13.79
CA GLN A 802 -28.68 -63.29 -12.35
C GLN A 802 -30.02 -63.99 -12.05
N ILE A 803 -31.06 -63.76 -12.86
CA ILE A 803 -32.37 -64.41 -12.73
C ILE A 803 -32.24 -65.94 -12.91
N GLN A 804 -31.51 -66.39 -13.92
CA GLN A 804 -31.23 -67.83 -14.13
C GLN A 804 -30.48 -68.47 -12.95
N LYS A 805 -29.59 -67.70 -12.29
CA LYS A 805 -28.88 -68.15 -11.09
C LYS A 805 -29.83 -68.30 -9.90
N ILE A 806 -30.66 -67.29 -9.63
CA ILE A 806 -31.69 -67.33 -8.58
C ILE A 806 -32.68 -68.48 -8.79
N ILE A 807 -33.09 -68.75 -10.05
CA ILE A 807 -33.98 -69.88 -10.38
C ILE A 807 -33.30 -71.23 -10.09
N LYS A 808 -31.99 -71.37 -10.37
CA LYS A 808 -31.22 -72.57 -10.00
C LYS A 808 -31.08 -72.75 -8.49
N ASP A 809 -30.96 -71.66 -7.74
CA ASP A 809 -30.77 -71.69 -6.29
C ASP A 809 -32.09 -71.90 -5.51
N HIS A 810 -33.26 -71.97 -6.19
CA HIS A 810 -34.61 -72.03 -5.58
C HIS A 810 -35.55 -73.14 -6.14
N ASN A 811 -35.03 -74.13 -6.87
CA ASN A 811 -35.74 -75.39 -7.15
C ASN A 811 -34.89 -76.58 -6.64
N PRO A 812 -35.49 -77.53 -5.89
CA PRO A 812 -34.77 -78.67 -5.30
C PRO A 812 -34.46 -79.80 -6.31
#